data_AF-A0AAW1CG92-F1
#
_entry.id   AF-A0AAW1CG92-F1
#
_cell.length_a   1.000
_cell.length_b   1.000
_cell.length_c   1.000
_cell.angle_alpha   90.00
_cell.angle_beta   90.00
_cell.angle_gamma   90.00
#
_symmetry.space_group_name_H-M   'P 1'
#
loop_
_entity.id
_entity.type
_entity.pdbx_description
1 polymer ?
#
loop_
_entity_poly.entity_id
_entity_poly.type
_entity_poly.pdbx_seq_one_letter_code
_entity_poly.pdbx_strand_id
1 'polypeptide(L)'
;MASNITIKFGGNTLEIKTKSIEKTLLPLVNQISTLISHRDRGNLCCERSGRVIARVGQAVNVAVERFVTVGESIASDVPELREDMYRACNQARAAGSVIEKLCEAGGEECLRERAAIVRAARSLLTSVTRVLLLADVVVVKQLLLAKDRVARSLGRLEGVSNFTEFVSAFSQFGSEMVELAHLTGDRQNDMKDERRRAQMAAARQVLDRSTILLLTSSKTCLRHPDSTSCRENRDTVFCQMRRAIDLIHLVVKDGVLDCSGAGNIIGDNGSEDSSVHPQSDVFSSGRTALSSLRQLESLVEMSRISSVNTQTRESLATALDNVVDTTQDFTDSAYTSHDRRQNIIALTDQVKVQLNQLLQVSQALEESESYSVSDELEVTVQNCLSASRELEKELIETAREQGYDLLTTSKTGSQLVSAITNAALASDEIRMHHSAQAFSHHIDHIIEICKLMRHIAPTETLQVSARYTEINIRIYGPQIALAATTLTQHPTSKIAKENLEVFTDMWQSLMNDVTNICKDILDAGKVPEKQTYMSLPRPGKHGTTSKPLKAVRLDLSEQDKLAKSSLEMKMASSDVETEAERWQDGPIDENNDIVKRARNMSKMAYSMYQFTKGSGALKTTQDLFTQAEYLAEEANRLYKIVRQFSYQVPAGSHKKELLEQLDKIPTHVQQLQFTVKNPTVGKAATFTKVDTVIVETKNLMDVISKVVTTCFVCATKYPVTIINQEDHLDNYWPGYPVAHQMGGYYAPYNFFYALDLQGVGWNGTGGGSGRDEGGSRGGGDQTKGGSTSTSDQGI
;
A
#
# COMPACT_ATOMS: atom_id res chain seq x y z
N MET A 1 -11.96 7.71 -18.55
CA MET A 1 -10.81 8.64 -18.71
C MET A 1 -10.94 9.80 -17.71
N ALA A 2 -10.78 9.54 -16.41
CA ALA A 2 -10.84 10.57 -15.38
C ALA A 2 -9.86 10.18 -14.27
N SER A 3 -8.57 10.47 -14.47
CA SER A 3 -7.53 10.09 -13.49
C SER A 3 -6.41 11.12 -13.29
N ASN A 4 -6.40 12.25 -14.02
CA ASN A 4 -5.41 13.30 -13.80
C ASN A 4 -6.09 14.67 -13.92
N ILE A 5 -6.41 15.27 -12.77
CA ILE A 5 -6.84 16.66 -12.68
C ILE A 5 -5.58 17.52 -12.80
N THR A 6 -5.27 17.97 -14.01
CA THR A 6 -4.14 18.89 -14.26
C THR A 6 -4.64 20.33 -14.24
N ILE A 7 -4.40 21.06 -13.13
CA ILE A 7 -4.78 22.47 -13.01
C ILE A 7 -3.57 23.34 -13.39
N LYS A 8 -3.66 24.06 -14.52
CA LYS A 8 -2.62 25.00 -14.96
C LYS A 8 -2.73 26.33 -14.21
N PHE A 9 -1.66 26.75 -13.55
CA PHE A 9 -1.51 28.04 -12.88
C PHE A 9 -0.40 28.85 -13.57
N GLY A 10 -0.72 29.98 -14.21
CA GLY A 10 0.30 30.98 -14.60
C GLY A 10 1.52 30.45 -15.37
N GLY A 11 1.39 29.38 -16.15
CA GLY A 11 2.50 28.73 -16.88
C GLY A 11 3.06 27.45 -16.22
N ASN A 12 2.80 27.20 -14.94
CA ASN A 12 3.22 25.98 -14.24
C ASN A 12 2.03 25.03 -13.98
N THR A 13 2.20 23.76 -14.34
CA THR A 13 1.29 22.66 -14.00
C THR A 13 1.52 22.26 -12.54
N LEU A 14 0.54 22.52 -11.67
CA LEU A 14 0.56 22.08 -10.27
C LEU A 14 0.01 20.65 -10.18
N GLU A 15 0.87 19.70 -9.88
CA GLU A 15 0.51 18.30 -9.68
C GLU A 15 0.05 18.08 -8.23
N ILE A 16 -1.15 17.51 -8.06
CA ILE A 16 -1.67 17.15 -6.73
C ILE A 16 -1.00 15.84 -6.30
N LYS A 17 -0.17 15.91 -5.26
CA LYS A 17 0.67 14.79 -4.78
C LYS A 17 0.03 13.93 -3.69
N THR A 18 -1.09 14.38 -3.12
CA THR A 18 -1.76 13.74 -1.98
C THR A 18 -3.19 13.32 -2.30
N LYS A 19 -3.58 12.16 -1.76
CA LYS A 19 -4.92 11.58 -1.96
C LYS A 19 -5.99 12.40 -1.25
N SER A 20 -5.68 13.01 -0.11
CA SER A 20 -6.63 13.83 0.64
C SER A 20 -7.02 15.08 -0.13
N ILE A 21 -6.05 15.79 -0.72
CA ILE A 21 -6.35 16.96 -1.58
C ILE A 21 -7.19 16.53 -2.79
N GLU A 22 -6.82 15.43 -3.46
CA GLU A 22 -7.59 14.90 -4.59
C GLU A 22 -9.03 14.54 -4.20
N LYS A 23 -9.23 13.83 -3.08
CA LYS A 23 -10.56 13.46 -2.56
C LYS A 23 -11.39 14.67 -2.18
N THR A 24 -10.78 15.75 -1.69
CA THR A 24 -11.49 17.00 -1.35
C THR A 24 -11.84 17.81 -2.60
N LEU A 25 -10.99 17.80 -3.62
CA LEU A 25 -11.23 18.54 -4.87
C LEU A 25 -12.20 17.82 -5.81
N LEU A 26 -12.25 16.48 -5.81
CA LEU A 26 -13.07 15.70 -6.74
C LEU A 26 -14.57 16.07 -6.71
N PRO A 27 -15.25 16.20 -5.54
CA PRO A 27 -16.64 16.62 -5.48
C PRO A 27 -16.85 18.05 -5.99
N LEU A 28 -15.91 18.96 -5.70
CA LEU A 28 -15.97 20.35 -6.15
C LEU A 28 -15.83 20.44 -7.68
N VAL A 29 -14.91 19.67 -8.28
CA VAL A 29 -14.74 19.57 -9.73
C VAL A 29 -15.99 18.98 -10.39
N ASN A 30 -16.60 17.96 -9.80
CA ASN A 30 -17.83 17.36 -10.30
C ASN A 30 -19.00 18.35 -10.22
N GLN A 31 -19.21 19.03 -9.09
CA GLN A 31 -20.27 20.03 -8.92
C GLN A 31 -20.10 21.21 -9.88
N ILE A 32 -18.87 21.70 -10.08
CA ILE A 32 -18.56 22.75 -11.08
C ILE A 32 -18.83 22.23 -12.49
N SER A 33 -18.43 21.01 -12.82
CA SER A 33 -18.66 20.42 -14.14
C SER A 33 -20.15 20.24 -14.43
N THR A 34 -20.95 19.84 -13.43
CA THR A 34 -22.40 19.74 -13.52
C THR A 34 -23.03 21.12 -13.71
N LEU A 35 -22.63 22.13 -12.93
CA LEU A 35 -23.09 23.52 -13.09
C LEU A 35 -22.80 24.08 -14.49
N ILE A 36 -21.67 23.72 -15.10
CA ILE A 36 -21.30 24.14 -16.45
C ILE A 36 -22.12 23.37 -17.51
N SER A 37 -22.25 22.06 -17.34
CA SER A 37 -22.95 21.16 -18.28
C SER A 37 -24.47 21.38 -18.29
N HIS A 38 -25.06 21.74 -17.15
CA HIS A 38 -26.50 22.00 -17.04
C HIS A 38 -26.93 23.27 -17.82
N ARG A 39 -25.97 24.18 -18.09
CA ARG A 39 -26.19 25.40 -18.89
C ARG A 39 -25.87 25.22 -20.39
N ASP A 40 -25.34 24.06 -20.78
CA ASP A 40 -25.08 23.69 -22.19
C ASP A 40 -26.31 23.16 -22.94
N ARG A 41 -27.33 22.66 -22.23
CA ARG A 41 -28.50 22.03 -22.85
C ARG A 41 -29.61 22.98 -23.35
N GLY A 42 -29.37 24.29 -23.39
CA GLY A 42 -30.17 25.26 -24.18
C GLY A 42 -31.67 25.39 -23.93
N ASN A 43 -32.31 24.63 -23.03
CA ASN A 43 -33.77 24.54 -22.98
C ASN A 43 -34.41 25.15 -21.72
N LEU A 44 -35.21 26.18 -21.98
CA LEU A 44 -36.40 26.66 -21.27
C LEU A 44 -36.20 27.17 -19.83
N CYS A 45 -36.04 28.50 -19.73
CA CYS A 45 -36.23 29.29 -18.52
C CYS A 45 -37.66 29.10 -17.98
N CYS A 46 -37.79 28.30 -16.93
CA CYS A 46 -38.97 28.24 -16.06
C CYS A 46 -38.57 28.79 -14.69
N GLU A 47 -39.42 29.61 -14.06
CA GLU A 47 -39.18 30.19 -12.72
C GLU A 47 -38.79 29.15 -11.66
N ARG A 48 -39.17 27.88 -11.82
CA ARG A 48 -38.77 26.77 -10.93
C ARG A 48 -37.29 26.39 -11.06
N SER A 49 -36.70 26.50 -12.26
CA SER A 49 -35.28 26.19 -12.50
C SER A 49 -34.35 27.25 -11.90
N GLY A 50 -34.75 28.53 -11.95
CA GLY A 50 -34.00 29.63 -11.32
C GLY A 50 -33.88 29.50 -9.79
N ARG A 51 -34.96 29.06 -9.10
CA ARG A 51 -34.92 28.83 -7.64
C ARG A 51 -33.98 27.70 -7.23
N VAL A 52 -33.85 26.67 -8.06
CA VAL A 52 -32.93 25.55 -7.80
C VAL A 52 -31.48 26.03 -7.96
N ILE A 53 -31.19 26.79 -9.01
CA ILE A 53 -29.84 27.35 -9.25
C ILE A 53 -29.44 28.31 -8.12
N ALA A 54 -30.35 29.17 -7.65
CA ALA A 54 -30.11 30.07 -6.52
C ALA A 54 -29.78 29.29 -5.23
N ARG A 55 -30.52 28.21 -4.92
CA ARG A 55 -30.22 27.34 -3.77
C ARG A 55 -28.85 26.67 -3.88
N VAL A 56 -28.44 26.26 -5.08
CA VAL A 56 -27.10 25.68 -5.30
C VAL A 56 -26.01 26.72 -5.07
N GLY A 57 -26.18 27.95 -5.57
CA GLY A 57 -25.24 29.06 -5.32
C GLY A 57 -25.07 29.37 -3.82
N GLN A 58 -26.18 29.43 -3.08
CA GLN A 58 -26.16 29.63 -1.63
C GLN A 58 -25.48 28.47 -0.88
N ALA A 59 -25.77 27.23 -1.26
CA ALA A 59 -25.14 26.04 -0.67
C ALA A 59 -23.61 26.03 -0.90
N VAL A 60 -23.17 26.42 -2.11
CA VAL A 60 -21.74 26.58 -2.42
C VAL A 60 -21.11 27.65 -1.53
N ASN A 61 -21.72 28.83 -1.38
CA ASN A 61 -21.14 29.89 -0.56
C ASN A 61 -21.05 29.48 0.93
N VAL A 62 -22.08 28.83 1.48
CA VAL A 62 -22.05 28.31 2.85
C VAL A 62 -20.94 27.26 3.05
N ALA A 63 -20.72 26.37 2.07
CA ALA A 63 -19.65 25.40 2.13
C ALA A 63 -18.27 26.07 2.08
N VAL A 64 -18.11 27.11 1.26
CA VAL A 64 -16.88 27.89 1.17
C VAL A 64 -16.60 28.64 2.47
N GLU A 65 -17.59 29.25 3.12
CA GLU A 65 -17.38 29.93 4.41
C GLU A 65 -16.93 28.97 5.51
N ARG A 66 -17.52 27.76 5.58
CA ARG A 66 -17.07 26.71 6.51
C ARG A 66 -15.62 26.30 6.23
N PHE A 67 -15.27 26.11 4.97
CA PHE A 67 -13.93 25.75 4.54
C PHE A 67 -12.91 26.84 4.87
N VAL A 68 -13.24 28.10 4.59
CA VAL A 68 -12.40 29.26 4.88
C VAL A 68 -12.19 29.43 6.37
N THR A 69 -13.23 29.25 7.20
CA THR A 69 -13.10 29.33 8.67
C THR A 69 -12.04 28.38 9.21
N VAL A 70 -11.96 27.16 8.66
CA VAL A 70 -10.91 26.19 9.02
C VAL A 70 -9.54 26.68 8.55
N GLY A 71 -9.42 27.19 7.31
CA GLY A 71 -8.17 27.76 6.80
C GLY A 71 -7.66 28.96 7.61
N GLU A 72 -8.56 29.84 8.04
CA GLU A 72 -8.25 31.01 8.89
C GLU A 72 -7.83 30.59 10.30
N SER A 73 -8.42 29.52 10.86
CA SER A 73 -7.96 28.93 12.13
C SER A 73 -6.53 28.41 12.00
N ILE A 74 -6.22 27.65 10.94
CA ILE A 74 -4.87 27.13 10.67
C ILE A 74 -3.87 28.29 10.49
N ALA A 75 -4.27 29.37 9.82
CA ALA A 75 -3.44 30.55 9.62
C ALA A 75 -3.03 31.21 10.95
N SER A 76 -3.93 31.19 11.95
CA SER A 76 -3.66 31.78 13.26
C SER A 76 -2.55 31.04 14.03
N ASP A 77 -2.46 29.72 13.83
CA ASP A 77 -1.48 28.85 14.49
C ASP A 77 -0.10 28.84 13.79
N VAL A 78 -0.01 29.31 12.54
CA VAL A 78 1.22 29.24 11.72
C VAL A 78 1.61 30.62 11.19
N PRO A 79 2.43 31.40 11.94
CA PRO A 79 2.80 32.77 11.60
C PRO A 79 3.37 32.98 10.20
N GLU A 80 4.19 32.04 9.73
CA GLU A 80 4.93 32.13 8.47
C GLU A 80 4.05 31.98 7.22
N LEU A 81 2.94 31.23 7.32
CA LEU A 81 2.02 30.98 6.21
C LEU A 81 0.72 31.78 6.34
N ARG A 82 0.60 32.56 7.43
CA ARG A 82 -0.61 33.29 7.80
C ARG A 82 -1.10 34.18 6.67
N GLU A 83 -0.23 35.00 6.10
CA GLU A 83 -0.61 35.96 5.07
C GLU A 83 -1.08 35.27 3.77
N ASP A 84 -0.34 34.26 3.31
CA ASP A 84 -0.71 33.48 2.12
C ASP A 84 -2.03 32.72 2.31
N MET A 85 -2.23 32.15 3.51
CA MET A 85 -3.45 31.42 3.85
C MET A 85 -4.66 32.36 3.89
N TYR A 86 -4.57 33.53 4.55
CA TYR A 86 -5.64 34.52 4.55
C TYR A 86 -5.93 35.06 3.15
N ARG A 87 -4.91 35.30 2.32
CA ARG A 87 -5.11 35.74 0.92
C ARG A 87 -5.88 34.68 0.13
N ALA A 88 -5.50 33.40 0.22
CA ALA A 88 -6.18 32.31 -0.47
C ALA A 88 -7.62 32.10 0.04
N CYS A 89 -7.82 32.20 1.35
CA CYS A 89 -9.13 32.18 2.01
C CYS A 89 -10.06 33.31 1.54
N ASN A 90 -9.55 34.54 1.49
CA ASN A 90 -10.29 35.70 0.99
C ASN A 90 -10.66 35.57 -0.49
N GLN A 91 -9.77 35.01 -1.31
CA GLN A 91 -10.06 34.73 -2.72
C GLN A 91 -11.13 33.65 -2.89
N ALA A 92 -11.10 32.59 -2.07
CA ALA A 92 -12.14 31.56 -2.06
C ALA A 92 -13.50 32.14 -1.65
N ARG A 93 -13.54 32.92 -0.56
CA ARG A 93 -14.73 33.63 -0.09
C ARG A 93 -15.32 34.55 -1.15
N ALA A 94 -14.48 35.37 -1.79
CA ALA A 94 -14.91 36.26 -2.86
C ALA A 94 -15.49 35.48 -4.05
N ALA A 95 -14.87 34.38 -4.46
CA ALA A 95 -15.37 33.53 -5.54
C ALA A 95 -16.71 32.86 -5.19
N GLY A 96 -16.87 32.38 -3.94
CA GLY A 96 -18.13 31.82 -3.44
C GLY A 96 -19.28 32.84 -3.48
N SER A 97 -19.03 34.07 -3.02
CA SER A 97 -20.04 35.15 -3.06
C SER A 97 -20.40 35.56 -4.49
N VAL A 98 -19.44 35.56 -5.42
CA VAL A 98 -19.72 35.84 -6.84
C VAL A 98 -20.59 34.74 -7.45
N ILE A 99 -20.34 33.47 -7.14
CA ILE A 99 -21.17 32.35 -7.61
C ILE A 99 -22.60 32.48 -7.08
N GLU A 100 -22.78 32.74 -5.78
CA GLU A 100 -24.10 32.95 -5.18
C GLU A 100 -24.88 34.06 -5.89
N LYS A 101 -24.28 35.24 -6.04
CA LYS A 101 -24.91 36.38 -6.73
C LYS A 101 -25.28 36.08 -8.18
N LEU A 102 -24.41 35.39 -8.92
CA LEU A 102 -24.68 35.00 -10.30
C LEU A 102 -25.78 33.93 -10.42
N CYS A 103 -25.95 33.11 -9.37
CA CYS A 103 -27.02 32.12 -9.29
C CYS A 103 -28.36 32.74 -8.87
N GLU A 104 -28.36 33.83 -8.09
CA GLU A 104 -29.55 34.59 -7.70
C GLU A 104 -30.07 35.52 -8.81
N ALA A 105 -29.16 36.11 -9.61
CA ALA A 105 -29.49 37.10 -10.64
C ALA A 105 -30.08 36.55 -11.95
N GLY A 106 -30.20 35.21 -12.10
CA GLY A 106 -30.51 34.49 -13.35
C GLY A 106 -31.93 34.67 -13.93
N GLY A 107 -32.44 35.89 -14.00
CA GLY A 107 -33.57 36.33 -14.82
C GLY A 107 -33.11 37.22 -15.97
N GLU A 108 -33.50 36.85 -17.20
CA GLU A 108 -33.43 37.59 -18.47
C GLU A 108 -32.08 37.85 -19.21
N GLU A 109 -30.86 37.67 -18.65
CA GLU A 109 -29.59 37.78 -19.42
C GLU A 109 -28.70 36.50 -19.43
N CYS A 110 -29.15 35.47 -20.15
CA CYS A 110 -28.66 34.08 -20.01
C CYS A 110 -27.22 33.77 -20.52
N LEU A 111 -26.62 34.57 -21.43
CA LEU A 111 -25.32 34.22 -22.06
C LEU A 111 -24.09 34.90 -21.44
N ARG A 112 -24.18 36.16 -20.98
CA ARG A 112 -23.06 36.90 -20.35
C ARG A 112 -22.68 36.32 -18.99
N GLU A 113 -23.68 35.85 -18.26
CA GLU A 113 -23.51 35.23 -16.94
C GLU A 113 -22.81 33.86 -17.00
N ARG A 114 -22.90 33.14 -18.13
CA ARG A 114 -22.28 31.82 -18.26
C ARG A 114 -20.75 31.89 -18.17
N ALA A 115 -20.15 32.79 -18.94
CA ALA A 115 -18.71 33.03 -18.87
C ALA A 115 -18.29 33.56 -17.48
N ALA A 116 -19.15 34.34 -16.82
CA ALA A 116 -18.91 34.84 -15.47
C ALA A 116 -18.92 33.71 -14.42
N ILE A 117 -19.89 32.80 -14.46
CA ILE A 117 -19.94 31.64 -13.54
C ILE A 117 -18.76 30.71 -13.77
N VAL A 118 -18.41 30.41 -15.04
CA VAL A 118 -17.22 29.58 -15.34
C VAL A 118 -15.95 30.22 -14.78
N ARG A 119 -15.79 31.55 -14.92
CA ARG A 119 -14.64 32.27 -14.33
C ARG A 119 -14.65 32.21 -12.81
N ALA A 120 -15.81 32.42 -12.17
CA ALA A 120 -15.95 32.38 -10.72
C ALA A 120 -15.69 30.97 -10.16
N ALA A 121 -16.23 29.93 -10.80
CA ALA A 121 -16.00 28.54 -10.43
C ALA A 121 -14.53 28.12 -10.61
N ARG A 122 -13.87 28.54 -11.70
CA ARG A 122 -12.43 28.34 -11.87
C ARG A 122 -11.63 29.06 -10.78
N SER A 123 -11.99 30.31 -10.48
CA SER A 123 -11.36 31.07 -9.39
C SER A 123 -11.55 30.40 -8.04
N LEU A 124 -12.73 29.82 -7.77
CA LEU A 124 -13.00 29.08 -6.56
C LEU A 124 -12.13 27.82 -6.47
N LEU A 125 -12.09 27.01 -7.53
CA LEU A 125 -11.27 25.80 -7.59
C LEU A 125 -9.78 26.14 -7.37
N THR A 126 -9.28 27.19 -8.01
CA THR A 126 -7.92 27.71 -7.85
C THR A 126 -7.64 28.11 -6.39
N SER A 127 -8.56 28.84 -5.75
CA SER A 127 -8.38 29.35 -4.40
C SER A 127 -8.47 28.23 -3.35
N VAL A 128 -9.45 27.33 -3.48
CA VAL A 128 -9.59 26.14 -2.62
C VAL A 128 -8.37 25.23 -2.73
N THR A 129 -7.89 24.98 -3.96
CA THR A 129 -6.66 24.21 -4.18
C THR A 129 -5.48 24.88 -3.47
N ARG A 130 -5.35 26.21 -3.54
CA ARG A 130 -4.28 26.94 -2.85
C ARG A 130 -4.36 26.80 -1.33
N VAL A 131 -5.55 26.90 -0.74
CA VAL A 131 -5.75 26.68 0.71
C VAL A 131 -5.34 25.25 1.10
N LEU A 132 -5.76 24.24 0.32
CA LEU A 132 -5.41 22.84 0.58
C LEU A 132 -3.90 22.57 0.47
N LEU A 133 -3.22 23.19 -0.51
CA LEU A 133 -1.77 23.09 -0.64
C LEU A 133 -1.04 23.75 0.53
N LEU A 134 -1.49 24.93 0.97
CA LEU A 134 -0.92 25.60 2.15
C LEU A 134 -1.14 24.79 3.43
N ALA A 135 -2.31 24.14 3.57
CA ALA A 135 -2.58 23.23 4.69
C ALA A 135 -1.64 22.00 4.65
N ASP A 136 -1.35 21.46 3.47
CA ASP A 136 -0.36 20.38 3.31
C ASP A 136 1.04 20.80 3.76
N VAL A 137 1.46 22.03 3.43
CA VAL A 137 2.74 22.58 3.91
C VAL A 137 2.79 22.63 5.45
N VAL A 138 1.67 22.93 6.12
CA VAL A 138 1.60 22.90 7.60
C VAL A 138 1.81 21.49 8.12
N VAL A 139 1.13 20.48 7.55
CA VAL A 139 1.30 19.07 7.94
C VAL A 139 2.74 18.61 7.72
N VAL A 140 3.33 18.97 6.58
CA VAL A 140 4.75 18.71 6.27
C VAL A 140 5.67 19.35 7.31
N LYS A 141 5.43 20.61 7.69
CA LYS A 141 6.22 21.29 8.74
C LYS A 141 6.10 20.58 10.09
N GLN A 142 4.91 20.16 10.49
CA GLN A 142 4.71 19.41 11.73
C GLN A 142 5.51 18.10 11.74
N LEU A 143 5.49 17.36 10.62
CA LEU A 143 6.29 16.16 10.45
C LEU A 143 7.80 16.46 10.54
N LEU A 144 8.28 17.50 9.85
CA LEU A 144 9.69 17.89 9.89
C LEU A 144 10.14 18.30 11.31
N LEU A 145 9.30 19.00 12.05
CA LEU A 145 9.59 19.36 13.45
C LEU A 145 9.66 18.13 14.36
N ALA A 146 8.78 17.14 14.18
CA ALA A 146 8.85 15.87 14.90
C ALA A 146 10.13 15.10 14.55
N LYS A 147 10.47 15.04 13.26
CA LYS A 147 11.72 14.47 12.76
C LYS A 147 12.95 15.14 13.40
N ASP A 148 12.96 16.47 13.52
CA ASP A 148 14.10 17.21 14.10
C ASP A 148 14.18 17.08 15.62
N ARG A 149 13.08 16.82 16.32
CA ARG A 149 13.11 16.42 17.74
C ARG A 149 13.79 15.06 17.89
N VAL A 150 13.35 14.06 17.13
CA VAL A 150 13.95 12.73 17.11
C VAL A 150 15.45 12.78 16.78
N ALA A 151 15.85 13.56 15.77
CA ALA A 151 17.27 13.70 15.40
C ALA A 151 18.11 14.28 16.56
N ARG A 152 17.58 15.27 17.28
CA ARG A 152 18.24 15.88 18.45
C ARG A 152 18.31 14.93 19.64
N SER A 153 17.22 14.22 19.95
CA SER A 153 17.22 13.24 21.04
C SER A 153 18.13 12.04 20.76
N LEU A 154 18.23 11.62 19.49
CA LEU A 154 19.20 10.64 19.04
C LEU A 154 20.65 11.13 19.21
N GLY A 155 20.95 12.38 18.84
CA GLY A 155 22.28 12.98 19.07
C GLY A 155 22.63 13.10 20.56
N ARG A 156 21.65 13.40 21.41
CA ARG A 156 21.85 13.41 22.88
C ARG A 156 22.15 12.01 23.42
N LEU A 157 21.47 10.99 22.92
CA LEU A 157 21.68 9.59 23.34
C LEU A 157 23.10 9.10 23.09
N GLU A 158 23.72 9.53 22.00
CA GLU A 158 25.10 9.15 21.64
C GLU A 158 26.15 9.66 22.62
N GLY A 159 25.91 10.84 23.22
CA GLY A 159 26.81 11.48 24.18
C GLY A 159 26.66 11.00 25.62
N VAL A 160 25.73 10.09 25.91
CA VAL A 160 25.47 9.64 27.27
C VAL A 160 26.62 8.76 27.79
N SER A 161 27.05 9.04 29.03
CA SER A 161 28.19 8.36 29.67
C SER A 161 27.81 7.43 30.83
N ASN A 162 26.56 7.48 31.30
CA ASN A 162 26.10 6.70 32.46
C ASN A 162 24.67 6.18 32.27
N PHE A 163 24.32 5.14 33.03
CA PHE A 163 23.06 4.42 32.85
C PHE A 163 21.81 5.23 33.23
N THR A 164 21.90 6.05 34.28
CA THR A 164 20.75 6.85 34.75
C THR A 164 20.33 7.90 33.72
N GLU A 165 21.30 8.62 33.17
CA GLU A 165 21.08 9.56 32.08
C GLU A 165 20.57 8.84 30.82
N PHE A 166 21.10 7.64 30.55
CA PHE A 166 20.70 6.85 29.39
C PHE A 166 19.22 6.48 29.43
N VAL A 167 18.72 5.99 30.58
CA VAL A 167 17.31 5.63 30.75
C VAL A 167 16.41 6.85 30.52
N SER A 168 16.79 8.01 31.06
CA SER A 168 16.03 9.25 30.87
C SER A 168 16.04 9.71 29.41
N ALA A 169 17.22 9.75 28.77
CA ALA A 169 17.37 10.16 27.38
C ALA A 169 16.64 9.22 26.41
N PHE A 170 16.70 7.91 26.68
CA PHE A 170 16.08 6.88 25.85
C PHE A 170 14.56 6.88 25.98
N SER A 171 14.03 7.14 27.18
CA SER A 171 12.59 7.31 27.41
C SER A 171 12.03 8.50 26.62
N GLN A 172 12.72 9.65 26.65
CA GLN A 172 12.31 10.81 25.85
C GLN A 172 12.39 10.53 24.35
N PHE A 173 13.50 9.94 23.88
CA PHE A 173 13.65 9.52 22.49
C PHE A 173 12.50 8.60 22.05
N GLY A 174 12.15 7.59 22.85
CA GLY A 174 11.03 6.68 22.58
C GLY A 174 9.69 7.40 22.44
N SER A 175 9.41 8.39 23.29
CA SER A 175 8.18 9.20 23.19
C SER A 175 8.13 10.01 21.89
N GLU A 176 9.24 10.62 21.49
CA GLU A 176 9.33 11.41 20.26
C GLU A 176 9.25 10.51 19.01
N MET A 177 9.79 9.29 19.08
CA MET A 177 9.70 8.29 18.02
C MET A 177 8.27 7.82 17.76
N VAL A 178 7.44 7.67 18.81
CA VAL A 178 6.02 7.31 18.65
C VAL A 178 5.27 8.39 17.88
N GLU A 179 5.48 9.66 18.21
CA GLU A 179 4.88 10.78 17.48
C GLU A 179 5.31 10.78 16.01
N LEU A 180 6.61 10.61 15.74
CA LEU A 180 7.13 10.52 14.38
C LEU A 180 6.53 9.32 13.61
N ALA A 181 6.35 8.16 14.27
CA ALA A 181 5.81 6.96 13.66
C ALA A 181 4.35 7.13 13.21
N HIS A 182 3.55 7.90 13.96
CA HIS A 182 2.18 8.28 13.57
C HIS A 182 2.19 9.24 12.37
N LEU A 183 2.93 10.35 12.46
CA LEU A 183 2.97 11.37 11.41
C LEU A 183 3.49 10.82 10.07
N THR A 184 4.55 10.01 10.12
CA THR A 184 5.10 9.34 8.93
C THR A 184 4.15 8.28 8.36
N GLY A 185 3.35 7.63 9.22
CA GLY A 185 2.32 6.67 8.79
C GLY A 185 1.16 7.31 8.07
N ASP A 186 0.64 8.41 8.61
CA ASP A 186 -0.43 9.18 7.97
C ASP A 186 0.06 9.75 6.64
N ARG A 187 1.28 10.32 6.61
CA ARG A 187 1.87 10.82 5.37
C ARG A 187 2.07 9.71 4.34
N GLN A 188 2.60 8.55 4.73
CA GLN A 188 2.78 7.40 3.82
C GLN A 188 1.46 7.00 3.14
N ASN A 189 0.37 6.93 3.90
CA ASN A 189 -0.93 6.51 3.37
C ASN A 189 -1.54 7.55 2.43
N ASP A 190 -1.27 8.82 2.68
CA ASP A 190 -1.77 9.95 1.90
C ASP A 190 -1.01 10.21 0.59
N MET A 191 0.26 9.80 0.49
CA MET A 191 1.05 9.96 -0.73
C MET A 191 0.48 9.20 -1.94
N LYS A 192 0.48 9.85 -3.11
CA LYS A 192 0.10 9.24 -4.41
C LYS A 192 1.27 8.52 -5.10
N ASP A 193 2.45 9.13 -5.09
CA ASP A 193 3.66 8.57 -5.69
C ASP A 193 4.02 7.25 -5.00
N GLU A 194 4.00 6.17 -5.78
CA GLU A 194 4.17 4.81 -5.31
C GLU A 194 5.59 4.56 -4.78
N ARG A 195 6.59 5.07 -5.50
CA ARG A 195 8.01 4.97 -5.14
C ARG A 195 8.29 5.70 -3.83
N ARG A 196 7.79 6.92 -3.67
CA ARG A 196 7.95 7.70 -2.42
C ARG A 196 7.27 7.03 -1.25
N ARG A 197 6.07 6.49 -1.46
CA ARG A 197 5.36 5.72 -0.44
C ARG A 197 6.17 4.48 0.00
N ALA A 198 6.80 3.77 -0.93
CA ALA A 198 7.67 2.64 -0.62
C ALA A 198 8.95 3.08 0.12
N GLN A 199 9.56 4.21 -0.26
CA GLN A 199 10.71 4.79 0.44
C GLN A 199 10.38 5.18 1.89
N MET A 200 9.21 5.81 2.11
CA MET A 200 8.70 6.10 3.45
C MET A 200 8.52 4.84 4.28
N ALA A 201 7.94 3.79 3.68
CA ALA A 201 7.76 2.49 4.36
C ALA A 201 9.09 1.87 4.77
N ALA A 202 10.10 1.89 3.89
CA ALA A 202 11.45 1.40 4.18
C ALA A 202 12.11 2.19 5.32
N ALA A 203 12.02 3.52 5.31
CA ALA A 203 12.56 4.37 6.37
C ALA A 203 11.93 4.05 7.73
N ARG A 204 10.60 3.94 7.77
CA ARG A 204 9.85 3.59 8.98
C ARG A 204 10.23 2.20 9.51
N GLN A 205 10.41 1.23 8.63
CA GLN A 205 10.82 -0.12 9.01
C GLN A 205 12.21 -0.15 9.67
N VAL A 206 13.18 0.62 9.12
CA VAL A 206 14.51 0.75 9.73
C VAL A 206 14.39 1.36 11.11
N LEU A 207 13.64 2.45 11.27
CA LEU A 207 13.45 3.12 12.56
C LEU A 207 12.80 2.22 13.62
N ASP A 208 11.74 1.51 13.25
CA ASP A 208 11.02 0.59 14.15
C ASP A 208 11.96 -0.50 14.69
N ARG A 209 12.65 -1.22 13.80
CA ARG A 209 13.52 -2.33 14.20
C ARG A 209 14.82 -1.87 14.87
N SER A 210 15.34 -0.68 14.53
CA SER A 210 16.58 -0.16 15.10
C SER A 210 16.43 0.28 16.56
N THR A 211 15.20 0.51 17.04
CA THR A 211 14.97 0.99 18.42
C THR A 211 15.47 0.00 19.46
N ILE A 212 15.20 -1.30 19.29
CA ILE A 212 15.66 -2.34 20.23
C ILE A 212 17.18 -2.54 20.08
N LEU A 213 17.71 -2.53 18.86
CA LEU A 213 19.16 -2.62 18.63
C LEU A 213 19.91 -1.45 19.28
N LEU A 214 19.35 -0.24 19.21
CA LEU A 214 19.94 0.95 19.83
C LEU A 214 20.01 0.79 21.34
N LEU A 215 18.95 0.26 21.96
CA LEU A 215 18.89 -0.02 23.39
C LEU A 215 20.00 -0.99 23.81
N THR A 216 20.08 -2.17 23.18
CA THR A 216 21.02 -3.22 23.59
C THR A 216 22.47 -2.86 23.28
N SER A 217 22.75 -2.26 22.12
CA SER A 217 24.10 -1.86 21.73
C SER A 217 24.64 -0.71 22.59
N SER A 218 23.79 0.28 22.93
CA SER A 218 24.16 1.37 23.84
C SER A 218 24.39 0.88 25.27
N LYS A 219 23.52 0.01 25.77
CA LYS A 219 23.69 -0.65 27.09
C LYS A 219 24.99 -1.48 27.15
N THR A 220 25.33 -2.15 26.05
CA THR A 220 26.59 -2.91 25.92
C THR A 220 27.81 -1.99 25.98
N CYS A 221 27.79 -0.86 25.25
CA CYS A 221 28.86 0.14 25.28
C CYS A 221 29.04 0.79 26.65
N LEU A 222 27.95 1.09 27.36
CA LEU A 222 28.03 1.61 28.73
C LEU A 222 28.61 0.60 29.71
N ARG A 223 28.41 -0.70 29.46
CA ARG A 223 28.94 -1.77 30.33
C ARG A 223 30.40 -2.09 30.04
N HIS A 224 30.80 -2.01 28.77
CA HIS A 224 32.11 -2.39 28.24
C HIS A 224 32.68 -1.25 27.39
N PRO A 225 33.05 -0.12 27.99
CA PRO A 225 33.44 1.09 27.26
C PRO A 225 34.70 0.92 26.42
N ASP A 226 35.56 -0.06 26.74
CA ASP A 226 36.83 -0.31 26.05
C ASP A 226 36.66 -1.18 24.78
N SER A 227 35.57 -1.93 24.64
CA SER A 227 35.36 -2.83 23.51
C SER A 227 35.07 -2.05 22.21
N THR A 228 35.93 -2.21 21.20
CA THR A 228 35.75 -1.61 19.87
C THR A 228 34.54 -2.18 19.15
N SER A 229 34.35 -3.50 19.21
CA SER A 229 33.27 -4.20 18.51
C SER A 229 31.88 -3.76 18.97
N CYS A 230 31.67 -3.48 20.27
CA CYS A 230 30.37 -2.99 20.72
C CYS A 230 30.11 -1.54 20.28
N ARG A 231 31.16 -0.70 20.22
CA ARG A 231 31.04 0.68 19.70
C ARG A 231 30.67 0.66 18.22
N GLU A 232 31.32 -0.18 17.41
CA GLU A 232 30.97 -0.33 15.99
C GLU A 232 29.52 -0.81 15.79
N ASN A 233 29.04 -1.77 16.60
CA ASN A 233 27.63 -2.18 16.59
C ASN A 233 26.70 -0.99 16.85
N ARG A 234 26.96 -0.23 17.92
CA ARG A 234 26.12 0.90 18.34
C ARG A 234 26.13 2.02 17.30
N ASP A 235 27.30 2.37 16.82
CA ASP A 235 27.50 3.48 15.88
C ASP A 235 26.88 3.14 14.51
N THR A 236 26.89 1.86 14.11
CA THR A 236 26.14 1.39 12.94
C THR A 236 24.63 1.66 13.10
N VAL A 237 24.04 1.33 14.26
CA VAL A 237 22.61 1.56 14.52
C VAL A 237 22.29 3.07 14.49
N PHE A 238 23.10 3.91 15.15
CA PHE A 238 22.96 5.36 15.08
C PHE A 238 22.99 5.88 13.64
N CYS A 239 23.98 5.44 12.86
CA CYS A 239 24.13 5.81 11.46
C CYS A 239 22.89 5.44 10.64
N GLN A 240 22.36 4.22 10.81
CA GLN A 240 21.16 3.79 10.08
C GLN A 240 19.90 4.57 10.48
N MET A 241 19.72 4.87 11.76
CA MET A 241 18.59 5.68 12.21
C MET A 241 18.67 7.10 11.62
N ARG A 242 19.85 7.72 11.59
CA ARG A 242 20.05 9.03 10.93
C ARG A 242 19.74 8.95 9.43
N ARG A 243 20.23 7.93 8.72
CA ARG A 243 19.94 7.74 7.28
C ARG A 243 18.45 7.55 7.01
N ALA A 244 17.73 6.82 7.87
CA ALA A 244 16.29 6.67 7.75
C ALA A 244 15.54 7.99 8.00
N ILE A 245 16.00 8.77 8.98
CA ILE A 245 15.49 10.12 9.26
C ILE A 245 15.73 11.07 8.08
N ASP A 246 16.90 11.02 7.45
CA ASP A 246 17.22 11.82 6.26
C ASP A 246 16.39 11.39 5.04
N LEU A 247 16.14 10.09 4.90
CA LEU A 247 15.24 9.57 3.87
C LEU A 247 13.80 10.07 4.07
N ILE A 248 13.29 10.11 5.31
CA ILE A 248 11.99 10.72 5.62
C ILE A 248 11.97 12.18 5.17
N HIS A 249 13.02 12.95 5.48
CA HIS A 249 13.15 14.33 5.06
C HIS A 249 13.10 14.46 3.53
N LEU A 250 13.90 13.66 2.81
CA LEU A 250 13.96 13.65 1.35
C LEU A 250 12.61 13.32 0.71
N VAL A 251 11.92 12.29 1.22
CA VAL A 251 10.63 11.83 0.71
C VAL A 251 9.56 12.91 0.88
N VAL A 252 9.57 13.60 2.03
CA VAL A 252 8.58 14.62 2.38
C VAL A 252 8.83 15.95 1.66
N LYS A 253 10.09 16.36 1.45
CA LYS A 253 10.48 17.57 0.70
C LYS A 253 10.51 17.39 -0.82
N ASP A 254 9.84 16.37 -1.35
CA ASP A 254 9.77 16.10 -2.79
C ASP A 254 11.14 15.84 -3.48
N GLY A 255 12.20 15.51 -2.74
CA GLY A 255 13.53 15.30 -3.30
C GLY A 255 14.31 16.59 -3.61
N VAL A 256 13.81 17.75 -3.19
CA VAL A 256 14.53 19.02 -3.30
C VAL A 256 15.37 19.22 -2.04
N LEU A 257 16.69 19.07 -2.18
CA LEU A 257 17.63 19.73 -1.28
C LEU A 257 17.62 21.22 -1.63
N ASP A 258 17.16 22.05 -0.69
CA ASP A 258 17.53 23.46 -0.67
C ASP A 258 19.03 23.53 -0.41
N CYS A 259 19.81 23.70 -1.48
CA CYS A 259 21.21 24.11 -1.40
C CYS A 259 21.28 25.54 -0.86
N SER A 260 21.07 25.69 0.44
CA SER A 260 21.33 26.93 1.17
C SER A 260 21.45 26.63 2.66
N GLY A 261 22.67 26.27 3.08
CA GLY A 261 23.11 26.38 4.47
C GLY A 261 23.56 25.11 5.18
N ALA A 262 24.66 24.49 4.72
CA ALA A 262 25.60 23.74 5.58
C ALA A 262 26.93 23.55 4.83
N GLY A 263 27.72 24.63 4.79
CA GLY A 263 29.13 24.53 4.43
C GLY A 263 29.95 23.98 5.59
N ASN A 264 30.96 23.19 5.23
CA ASN A 264 32.21 22.93 5.96
C ASN A 264 32.14 22.41 7.40
N ILE A 265 32.25 21.09 7.56
CA ILE A 265 33.24 20.38 8.41
C ILE A 265 33.33 18.97 7.75
N ILE A 266 34.40 18.46 7.11
CA ILE A 266 35.84 18.26 7.38
C ILE A 266 36.46 18.07 5.97
N GLY A 267 37.46 18.81 5.50
CA GLY A 267 38.88 18.64 5.84
C GLY A 267 39.60 17.79 4.77
N ASP A 268 39.91 18.43 3.64
CA ASP A 268 40.79 17.94 2.57
C ASP A 268 42.25 17.89 3.05
N ASN A 269 42.90 16.74 2.88
CA ASN A 269 44.35 16.61 2.72
C ASN A 269 44.63 15.25 2.08
N GLY A 270 45.28 15.30 0.91
CA GLY A 270 45.34 14.19 -0.03
C GLY A 270 46.26 13.01 0.34
N SER A 271 45.90 11.88 -0.25
CA SER A 271 46.80 10.85 -0.77
C SER A 271 45.96 9.88 -1.60
N GLU A 272 46.37 9.69 -2.86
CA GLU A 272 45.88 8.63 -3.75
C GLU A 272 46.06 7.27 -3.07
N ASP A 273 44.99 6.63 -2.58
CA ASP A 273 44.86 5.17 -2.64
C ASP A 273 43.42 4.70 -2.40
N SER A 274 43.04 3.73 -3.22
CA SER A 274 41.97 2.75 -3.13
C SER A 274 41.22 2.65 -1.79
N SER A 275 40.00 3.18 -1.70
CA SER A 275 38.99 2.68 -0.76
C SER A 275 37.56 3.07 -1.17
N VAL A 276 36.69 2.06 -1.10
CA VAL A 276 35.25 2.12 -1.40
C VAL A 276 34.54 3.00 -0.37
N HIS A 277 34.10 4.19 -0.77
CA HIS A 277 33.21 5.06 0.03
C HIS A 277 31.78 5.05 -0.54
N PRO A 278 30.75 4.65 0.24
CA PRO A 278 29.37 4.52 -0.24
C PRO A 278 28.57 5.84 -0.13
N GLN A 279 29.10 6.95 -0.66
CA GLN A 279 28.39 8.24 -0.70
C GLN A 279 27.96 8.67 -2.12
N SER A 280 28.50 8.07 -3.18
CA SER A 280 28.09 8.35 -4.57
C SER A 280 26.92 7.50 -5.09
N ASP A 281 26.61 6.36 -4.45
CA ASP A 281 25.64 5.38 -4.98
C ASP A 281 24.17 5.65 -4.62
N VAL A 282 23.88 6.72 -3.89
CA VAL A 282 22.49 7.02 -3.51
C VAL A 282 21.65 7.44 -4.73
N PHE A 283 22.28 8.11 -5.72
CA PHE A 283 21.57 8.71 -6.85
C PHE A 283 21.67 7.93 -8.18
N SER A 284 22.65 7.02 -8.36
CA SER A 284 22.88 6.40 -9.69
C SER A 284 22.24 5.03 -9.95
N SER A 285 21.73 4.30 -8.94
CA SER A 285 21.25 2.90 -9.13
C SER A 285 19.73 2.73 -9.28
N GLY A 286 19.03 3.70 -9.88
CA GLY A 286 17.58 3.65 -10.07
C GLY A 286 17.10 2.85 -11.29
N ARG A 287 18.01 2.48 -12.20
CA ARG A 287 17.68 1.76 -13.44
C ARG A 287 17.80 0.25 -13.23
N THR A 288 16.77 -0.49 -13.62
CA THR A 288 16.71 -1.95 -13.59
C THR A 288 16.75 -2.51 -15.00
N ALA A 289 17.19 -3.76 -15.16
CA ALA A 289 17.28 -4.39 -16.48
C ALA A 289 15.93 -4.39 -17.21
N LEU A 290 14.83 -4.73 -16.53
CA LEU A 290 13.49 -4.66 -17.12
C LEU A 290 13.05 -3.24 -17.44
N SER A 291 13.42 -2.24 -16.62
CA SER A 291 13.09 -0.84 -16.95
C SER A 291 13.84 -0.36 -18.20
N SER A 292 15.11 -0.73 -18.36
CA SER A 292 15.93 -0.41 -19.52
C SER A 292 15.37 -1.08 -20.79
N LEU A 293 15.01 -2.37 -20.70
CA LEU A 293 14.39 -3.10 -21.82
C LEU A 293 13.05 -2.50 -22.22
N ARG A 294 12.15 -2.21 -21.27
CA ARG A 294 10.86 -1.58 -21.56
C ARG A 294 11.01 -0.18 -22.18
N GLN A 295 12.02 0.58 -21.75
CA GLN A 295 12.34 1.86 -22.35
C GLN A 295 12.80 1.70 -23.81
N LEU A 296 13.69 0.74 -24.08
CA LEU A 296 14.13 0.41 -25.43
C LEU A 296 12.94 -0.03 -26.31
N GLU A 297 12.10 -0.94 -25.82
CA GLU A 297 10.91 -1.41 -26.53
C GLU A 297 9.94 -0.28 -26.85
N SER A 298 9.70 0.64 -25.91
CA SER A 298 8.83 1.80 -26.16
C SER A 298 9.38 2.72 -27.24
N LEU A 299 10.70 2.92 -27.30
CA LEU A 299 11.35 3.75 -28.32
C LEU A 299 11.32 3.05 -29.69
N VAL A 300 11.54 1.73 -29.71
CA VAL A 300 11.42 0.89 -30.91
C VAL A 300 9.98 0.89 -31.42
N GLU A 301 8.97 0.79 -30.56
CA GLU A 301 7.57 0.89 -30.97
C GLU A 301 7.24 2.28 -31.54
N MET A 302 7.78 3.35 -30.95
CA MET A 302 7.59 4.73 -31.45
C MET A 302 8.16 4.91 -32.87
N SER A 303 9.21 4.17 -33.22
CA SER A 303 9.78 4.17 -34.58
C SER A 303 8.81 3.66 -35.66
N ARG A 304 7.74 2.95 -35.28
CA ARG A 304 6.68 2.51 -36.21
C ARG A 304 5.80 3.66 -36.70
N ILE A 305 5.62 4.68 -35.85
CA ILE A 305 4.61 5.73 -36.05
C ILE A 305 5.26 7.03 -36.52
N SER A 306 6.55 7.24 -36.20
CA SER A 306 7.29 8.46 -36.50
C SER A 306 8.60 8.16 -37.23
N SER A 307 8.99 9.03 -38.17
CA SER A 307 10.30 8.97 -38.82
C SER A 307 11.43 9.02 -37.77
N VAL A 308 12.36 8.07 -37.85
CA VAL A 308 13.49 7.95 -36.92
C VAL A 308 14.52 9.06 -37.17
N ASN A 309 14.27 10.24 -36.60
CA ASN A 309 15.20 11.36 -36.68
C ASN A 309 16.47 11.13 -35.82
N THR A 310 17.46 12.01 -35.95
CA THR A 310 18.74 11.94 -35.21
C THR A 310 18.56 11.83 -33.68
N GLN A 311 17.62 12.58 -33.09
CA GLN A 311 17.36 12.53 -31.66
C GLN A 311 16.82 11.16 -31.21
N THR A 312 15.96 10.54 -32.02
CA THR A 312 15.44 9.19 -31.77
C THR A 312 16.56 8.15 -31.88
N ARG A 313 17.49 8.30 -32.84
CA ARG A 313 18.67 7.40 -32.97
C ARG A 313 19.57 7.46 -31.74
N GLU A 314 19.90 8.67 -31.26
CA GLU A 314 20.70 8.86 -30.05
C GLU A 314 20.00 8.29 -28.81
N SER A 315 18.67 8.44 -28.72
CA SER A 315 17.87 7.90 -27.63
C SER A 315 17.83 6.37 -27.65
N LEU A 316 17.73 5.76 -28.83
CA LEU A 316 17.79 4.30 -29.02
C LEU A 316 19.17 3.73 -28.68
N ALA A 317 20.25 4.39 -29.12
CA ALA A 317 21.62 4.01 -28.77
C ALA A 317 21.84 4.07 -27.26
N THR A 318 21.44 5.18 -26.62
CA THR A 318 21.51 5.33 -25.17
C THR A 318 20.69 4.26 -24.45
N ALA A 319 19.49 3.93 -24.94
CA ALA A 319 18.66 2.89 -24.34
C ALA A 319 19.31 1.50 -24.46
N LEU A 320 19.95 1.20 -25.59
CA LEU A 320 20.72 -0.04 -25.77
C LEU A 320 21.92 -0.10 -24.83
N ASP A 321 22.70 0.97 -24.69
CA ASP A 321 23.84 1.02 -23.76
C ASP A 321 23.38 0.75 -22.32
N ASN A 322 22.25 1.34 -21.89
CA ASN A 322 21.66 1.04 -20.58
C ASN A 322 21.22 -0.42 -20.43
N VAL A 323 20.71 -1.05 -21.49
CA VAL A 323 20.39 -2.49 -21.46
C VAL A 323 21.67 -3.30 -21.27
N VAL A 324 22.72 -3.03 -22.05
CA VAL A 324 24.02 -3.70 -21.92
C VAL A 324 24.57 -3.56 -20.51
N ASP A 325 24.65 -2.33 -19.98
CA ASP A 325 25.15 -2.06 -18.63
C ASP A 325 24.36 -2.81 -17.56
N THR A 326 23.02 -2.76 -17.63
CA THR A 326 22.17 -3.42 -16.61
C THR A 326 22.12 -4.94 -16.72
N THR A 327 22.51 -5.53 -17.85
CA THR A 327 22.65 -6.99 -17.99
C THR A 327 23.97 -7.50 -17.40
N GLN A 328 24.99 -6.64 -17.23
CA GLN A 328 26.27 -7.04 -16.64
C GLN A 328 26.11 -7.52 -15.19
N ASP A 329 25.15 -6.95 -14.45
CA ASP A 329 24.81 -7.41 -13.10
C ASP A 329 24.43 -8.91 -13.05
N PHE A 330 23.92 -9.47 -14.14
CA PHE A 330 23.63 -10.90 -14.26
C PHE A 330 24.87 -11.69 -14.72
N THR A 331 25.62 -11.19 -15.70
CA THR A 331 26.78 -11.92 -16.24
C THR A 331 27.94 -11.97 -15.26
N ASP A 332 28.12 -10.93 -14.46
CA ASP A 332 29.23 -10.82 -13.51
C ASP A 332 28.93 -11.50 -12.18
N SER A 333 27.67 -11.88 -11.94
CA SER A 333 27.31 -12.60 -10.72
C SER A 333 27.98 -13.97 -10.70
N ALA A 334 28.64 -14.27 -9.57
CA ALA A 334 29.27 -15.57 -9.31
C ALA A 334 28.25 -16.72 -9.24
N TYR A 335 26.97 -16.39 -9.06
CA TYR A 335 25.87 -17.34 -8.89
C TYR A 335 25.10 -17.60 -10.19
N THR A 336 25.40 -16.88 -11.26
CA THR A 336 24.86 -17.17 -12.60
C THR A 336 25.61 -18.33 -13.23
N SER A 337 24.88 -19.35 -13.70
CA SER A 337 25.47 -20.52 -14.36
C SER A 337 26.15 -20.12 -15.68
N HIS A 338 27.14 -20.90 -16.09
CA HIS A 338 27.87 -20.63 -17.33
C HIS A 338 26.96 -20.59 -18.56
N ASP A 339 26.00 -21.52 -18.64
CA ASP A 339 25.05 -21.60 -19.76
C ASP A 339 24.14 -20.38 -19.82
N ARG A 340 23.57 -19.95 -18.67
CA ARG A 340 22.75 -18.74 -18.57
C ARG A 340 23.55 -17.49 -18.93
N ARG A 341 24.78 -17.36 -18.42
CA ARG A 341 25.69 -16.24 -18.75
C ARG A 341 25.91 -16.15 -20.26
N GLN A 342 26.20 -17.28 -20.91
CA GLN A 342 26.44 -17.30 -22.35
C GLN A 342 25.17 -16.95 -23.15
N ASN A 343 24.00 -17.42 -22.71
CA ASN A 343 22.71 -17.08 -23.33
C ASN A 343 22.40 -15.59 -23.22
N ILE A 344 22.58 -14.99 -22.04
CA ILE A 344 22.36 -13.55 -21.81
C ILE A 344 23.24 -12.72 -22.73
N ILE A 345 24.53 -13.06 -22.85
CA ILE A 345 25.47 -12.37 -23.74
C ILE A 345 24.99 -12.48 -25.20
N ALA A 346 24.68 -13.70 -25.65
CA ALA A 346 24.23 -13.94 -27.03
C ALA A 346 22.94 -13.18 -27.37
N LEU A 347 21.95 -13.18 -26.46
CA LEU A 347 20.68 -12.46 -26.64
C LEU A 347 20.88 -10.94 -26.61
N THR A 348 21.79 -10.44 -25.78
CA THR A 348 22.15 -9.01 -25.75
C THR A 348 22.80 -8.56 -27.06
N ASP A 349 23.71 -9.37 -27.60
CA ASP A 349 24.30 -9.14 -28.94
C ASP A 349 23.24 -9.22 -30.04
N GLN A 350 22.28 -10.13 -29.94
CA GLN A 350 21.17 -10.23 -30.88
C GLN A 350 20.30 -8.97 -30.87
N VAL A 351 19.94 -8.43 -29.69
CA VAL A 351 19.22 -7.15 -29.59
C VAL A 351 20.00 -6.02 -30.26
N LYS A 352 21.31 -5.95 -30.03
CA LYS A 352 22.19 -4.96 -30.67
C LYS A 352 22.20 -5.09 -32.19
N VAL A 353 22.27 -6.31 -32.73
CA VAL A 353 22.22 -6.55 -34.18
C VAL A 353 20.87 -6.11 -34.75
N GLN A 354 19.75 -6.50 -34.14
CA GLN A 354 18.41 -6.14 -34.62
C GLN A 354 18.17 -4.63 -34.58
N LEU A 355 18.63 -3.93 -33.53
CA LEU A 355 18.52 -2.48 -33.45
C LEU A 355 19.33 -1.79 -34.55
N ASN A 356 20.56 -2.23 -34.80
CA ASN A 356 21.38 -1.68 -35.89
C ASN A 356 20.72 -1.89 -37.26
N GLN A 357 20.07 -3.03 -37.48
CA GLN A 357 19.33 -3.31 -38.71
C GLN A 357 18.13 -2.36 -38.89
N LEU A 358 17.37 -2.12 -37.82
CA LEU A 358 16.29 -1.12 -37.80
C LEU A 358 16.81 0.28 -38.15
N LEU A 359 17.92 0.70 -37.54
CA LEU A 359 18.52 2.02 -37.80
C LEU A 359 18.98 2.18 -39.25
N GLN A 360 19.56 1.13 -39.85
CA GLN A 360 19.99 1.12 -41.25
C GLN A 360 18.80 1.24 -42.22
N VAL A 361 17.75 0.44 -42.03
CA VAL A 361 16.53 0.49 -42.87
C VAL A 361 15.85 1.86 -42.73
N SER A 362 15.79 2.39 -41.51
CA SER A 362 15.21 3.72 -41.25
C SER A 362 15.98 4.83 -41.97
N GLN A 363 17.32 4.76 -42.01
CA GLN A 363 18.14 5.72 -42.75
C GLN A 363 17.94 5.61 -44.27
N ALA A 364 17.90 4.39 -44.82
CA ALA A 364 17.67 4.17 -46.25
C ALA A 364 16.30 4.69 -46.72
N LEU A 365 15.28 4.62 -45.86
CA LEU A 365 13.95 5.17 -46.13
C LEU A 365 13.91 6.70 -46.11
N GLU A 366 14.68 7.36 -45.22
CA GLU A 366 14.84 8.82 -45.22
C GLU A 366 15.48 9.33 -46.52
N GLU A 367 16.46 8.59 -47.06
CA GLU A 367 17.16 8.94 -48.31
C GLU A 367 16.30 8.72 -49.58
N SER A 368 15.21 7.95 -49.49
CA SER A 368 14.37 7.53 -50.62
C SER A 368 13.10 8.40 -50.84
N GLU A 369 12.86 9.41 -49.98
CA GLU A 369 11.65 10.28 -50.00
C GLU A 369 10.29 9.53 -50.03
N SER A 370 10.26 8.25 -49.65
CA SER A 370 9.04 7.44 -49.57
C SER A 370 8.38 7.58 -48.21
N TYR A 371 7.20 8.23 -48.17
CA TYR A 371 6.45 8.52 -46.94
C TYR A 371 5.57 7.36 -46.43
N SER A 372 5.66 6.16 -47.01
CA SER A 372 4.91 4.99 -46.51
C SER A 372 5.77 4.14 -45.58
N VAL A 373 5.20 3.68 -44.46
CA VAL A 373 5.79 2.62 -43.63
C VAL A 373 6.08 1.42 -44.54
N SER A 374 7.35 1.11 -44.75
CA SER A 374 7.76 -0.05 -45.54
C SER A 374 7.50 -1.33 -44.74
N ASP A 375 6.99 -2.38 -45.39
CA ASP A 375 6.87 -3.71 -44.78
C ASP A 375 8.21 -4.18 -44.18
N GLU A 376 9.33 -3.74 -44.75
CA GLU A 376 10.68 -4.03 -44.26
C GLU A 376 10.99 -3.36 -42.91
N LEU A 377 10.53 -2.12 -42.70
CA LEU A 377 10.68 -1.42 -41.42
C LEU A 377 9.87 -2.15 -40.33
N GLU A 378 8.64 -2.54 -40.66
CA GLU A 378 7.76 -3.26 -39.74
C GLU A 378 8.36 -4.61 -39.29
N VAL A 379 9.01 -5.32 -40.21
CA VAL A 379 9.74 -6.57 -39.91
C VAL A 379 10.92 -6.31 -38.97
N THR A 380 11.75 -5.30 -39.23
CA THR A 380 12.91 -5.00 -38.36
C THR A 380 12.51 -4.56 -36.96
N VAL A 381 11.44 -3.77 -36.83
CA VAL A 381 10.84 -3.42 -35.53
C VAL A 381 10.40 -4.68 -34.80
N GLN A 382 9.63 -5.55 -35.45
CA GLN A 382 9.11 -6.76 -34.83
C GLN A 382 10.23 -7.72 -34.40
N ASN A 383 11.30 -7.81 -35.17
CA ASN A 383 12.48 -8.63 -34.83
C ASN A 383 13.22 -8.05 -33.61
N CYS A 384 13.40 -6.73 -33.55
CA CYS A 384 14.05 -6.07 -32.40
C CYS A 384 13.23 -6.26 -31.11
N LEU A 385 11.90 -6.11 -31.18
CA LEU A 385 11.01 -6.37 -30.06
C LEU A 385 11.01 -7.84 -29.63
N SER A 386 11.09 -8.78 -30.59
CA SER A 386 11.18 -10.21 -30.28
C SER A 386 12.48 -10.54 -29.55
N ALA A 387 13.61 -10.04 -30.04
CA ALA A 387 14.91 -10.24 -29.40
C ALA A 387 14.95 -9.65 -27.98
N SER A 388 14.36 -8.45 -27.79
CA SER A 388 14.26 -7.81 -26.47
C SER A 388 13.46 -8.67 -25.47
N ARG A 389 12.33 -9.23 -25.91
CA ARG A 389 11.48 -10.10 -25.07
C ARG A 389 12.15 -11.44 -24.74
N GLU A 390 12.94 -11.98 -25.65
CA GLU A 390 13.73 -13.19 -25.39
C GLU A 390 14.81 -12.92 -24.33
N LEU A 391 15.51 -11.79 -24.42
CA LEU A 391 16.45 -11.35 -23.38
C LEU A 391 15.75 -11.12 -22.03
N GLU A 392 14.60 -10.42 -22.02
CA GLU A 392 13.78 -10.24 -20.80
C GLU A 392 13.46 -11.59 -20.15
N LYS A 393 13.01 -12.57 -20.95
CA LYS A 393 12.68 -13.91 -20.46
C LYS A 393 13.88 -14.62 -19.84
N GLU A 394 15.05 -14.52 -20.47
CA GLU A 394 16.27 -15.16 -19.96
C GLU A 394 16.75 -14.53 -18.65
N LEU A 395 16.66 -13.20 -18.52
CA LEU A 395 16.97 -12.49 -17.27
C LEU A 395 16.01 -12.88 -16.14
N ILE A 396 14.71 -12.92 -16.43
CA ILE A 396 13.69 -13.36 -15.47
C ILE A 396 13.96 -14.79 -15.01
N GLU A 397 14.29 -15.69 -15.92
CA GLU A 397 14.50 -17.09 -15.56
C GLU A 397 15.81 -17.30 -14.78
N THR A 398 16.86 -16.54 -15.12
CA THR A 398 18.11 -16.53 -14.35
C THR A 398 17.89 -16.06 -12.91
N ALA A 399 17.12 -14.97 -12.71
CA ALA A 399 16.76 -14.53 -11.36
C ALA A 399 15.86 -15.55 -10.65
N ARG A 400 14.92 -16.19 -11.37
CA ARG A 400 14.00 -17.17 -10.79
C ARG A 400 14.71 -18.42 -10.25
N GLU A 401 15.75 -18.89 -10.93
CA GLU A 401 16.61 -19.98 -10.42
C GLU A 401 17.15 -19.68 -9.02
N GLN A 402 17.68 -18.47 -8.81
CA GLN A 402 18.15 -18.02 -7.51
C GLN A 402 17.03 -17.96 -6.46
N GLY A 403 15.82 -17.60 -6.90
CA GLY A 403 14.63 -17.59 -6.05
C GLY A 403 14.21 -18.99 -5.56
N TYR A 404 14.39 -20.03 -6.37
CA TYR A 404 14.08 -21.41 -5.98
C TYR A 404 15.06 -21.95 -4.92
N ASP A 405 16.33 -21.59 -5.04
CA ASP A 405 17.36 -22.02 -4.10
C ASP A 405 17.35 -21.22 -2.78
N LEU A 406 16.63 -20.10 -2.73
CA LEU A 406 16.57 -19.20 -1.58
C LEU A 406 16.21 -19.89 -0.26
N LEU A 407 15.30 -20.88 -0.28
CA LEU A 407 14.94 -21.61 0.95
C LEU A 407 16.13 -22.40 1.52
N THR A 408 16.93 -23.01 0.65
CA THR A 408 18.14 -23.73 1.04
C THR A 408 19.19 -22.74 1.52
N THR A 409 19.40 -21.66 0.78
CA THR A 409 20.32 -20.57 1.14
C THR A 409 19.96 -19.99 2.52
N SER A 410 18.69 -19.69 2.78
CA SER A 410 18.19 -19.19 4.08
C SER A 410 18.47 -20.14 5.25
N LYS A 411 18.33 -21.47 5.03
CA LYS A 411 18.68 -22.48 6.04
C LYS A 411 20.18 -22.48 6.35
N THR A 412 21.02 -22.39 5.33
CA THR A 412 22.49 -22.30 5.49
C THR A 412 22.87 -21.07 6.32
N GLY A 413 22.28 -19.90 6.03
CA GLY A 413 22.49 -18.69 6.82
C GLY A 413 22.11 -18.86 8.28
N SER A 414 20.96 -19.49 8.55
CA SER A 414 20.51 -19.76 9.93
C SER A 414 21.46 -20.71 10.68
N GLN A 415 22.02 -21.71 9.99
CA GLN A 415 23.02 -22.61 10.56
C GLN A 415 24.32 -21.89 10.89
N LEU A 416 24.79 -21.01 10.00
CA LEU A 416 26.00 -20.20 10.23
C LEU A 416 25.84 -19.24 11.42
N VAL A 417 24.69 -18.56 11.54
CA VAL A 417 24.40 -17.70 12.68
C VAL A 417 24.33 -18.50 13.99
N SER A 418 23.75 -19.70 13.96
CA SER A 418 23.77 -20.63 15.11
C SER A 418 25.20 -21.06 15.47
N ALA A 419 26.04 -21.36 14.48
CA ALA A 419 27.44 -21.73 14.70
C ALA A 419 28.25 -20.59 15.34
N ILE A 420 28.09 -19.35 14.84
CA ILE A 420 28.69 -18.14 15.42
C ILE A 420 28.24 -17.96 16.88
N THR A 421 26.93 -18.06 17.14
CA THR A 421 26.35 -17.88 18.47
C THR A 421 26.88 -18.93 19.45
N ASN A 422 26.90 -20.20 19.05
CA ASN A 422 27.40 -21.29 19.89
C ASN A 422 28.91 -21.20 20.13
N ALA A 423 29.70 -20.74 19.15
CA ALA A 423 31.12 -20.48 19.32
C ALA A 423 31.38 -19.33 20.31
N ALA A 424 30.64 -18.23 20.19
CA ALA A 424 30.73 -17.10 21.11
C ALA A 424 30.34 -17.48 22.55
N LEU A 425 29.27 -18.25 22.73
CA LEU A 425 28.85 -18.76 24.05
C LEU A 425 29.88 -19.71 24.68
N ALA A 426 30.57 -20.49 23.85
CA ALA A 426 31.66 -21.35 24.28
C ALA A 426 32.99 -20.59 24.47
N SER A 427 33.04 -19.29 24.15
CA SER A 427 34.27 -18.48 24.13
C SER A 427 35.36 -19.05 23.22
N ASP A 428 34.97 -19.71 22.12
CA ASP A 428 35.89 -20.26 21.11
C ASP A 428 36.07 -19.24 19.98
N GLU A 429 37.06 -18.37 20.15
CA GLU A 429 37.36 -17.26 19.23
C GLU A 429 37.71 -17.74 17.81
N ILE A 430 38.51 -18.80 17.68
CA ILE A 430 38.95 -19.33 16.39
C ILE A 430 37.75 -19.85 15.60
N ARG A 431 36.90 -20.67 16.23
CA ARG A 431 35.71 -21.22 15.58
C ARG A 431 34.71 -20.11 15.24
N MET A 432 34.55 -19.12 16.13
CA MET A 432 33.67 -17.98 15.90
C MET A 432 34.10 -17.20 14.65
N HIS A 433 35.40 -16.85 14.52
CA HIS A 433 35.90 -16.14 13.34
C HIS A 433 35.79 -16.95 12.05
N HIS A 434 36.07 -18.26 12.09
CA HIS A 434 35.91 -19.12 10.92
C HIS A 434 34.44 -19.17 10.45
N SER A 435 33.48 -19.32 11.38
CA SER A 435 32.06 -19.26 11.06
C SER A 435 31.61 -17.88 10.58
N ALA A 436 32.16 -16.80 11.14
CA ALA A 436 31.89 -15.43 10.71
C ALA A 436 32.38 -15.15 9.29
N GLN A 437 33.54 -15.67 8.89
CA GLN A 437 34.05 -15.55 7.52
C GLN A 437 33.15 -16.28 6.52
N ALA A 438 32.75 -17.53 6.84
CA ALA A 438 31.78 -18.27 6.02
C ALA A 438 30.42 -17.54 5.91
N PHE A 439 30.00 -16.89 7.00
CA PHE A 439 28.78 -16.07 7.02
C PHE A 439 28.90 -14.79 6.19
N SER A 440 30.08 -14.16 6.12
CA SER A 440 30.32 -13.01 5.23
C SER A 440 30.08 -13.38 3.76
N HIS A 441 30.65 -14.50 3.30
CA HIS A 441 30.39 -15.00 1.94
C HIS A 441 28.92 -15.35 1.70
N HIS A 442 28.23 -15.82 2.74
CA HIS A 442 26.80 -16.06 2.68
C HIS A 442 25.99 -14.75 2.54
N ILE A 443 26.37 -13.68 3.24
CA ILE A 443 25.76 -12.36 3.09
C ILE A 443 25.93 -11.85 1.66
N ASP A 444 27.12 -11.99 1.07
CA ASP A 444 27.38 -11.58 -0.32
C ASP A 444 26.44 -12.31 -1.29
N HIS A 445 26.22 -13.61 -1.09
CA HIS A 445 25.24 -14.37 -1.87
C HIS A 445 23.83 -13.81 -1.75
N ILE A 446 23.35 -13.52 -0.53
CA ILE A 446 22.01 -12.94 -0.33
C ILE A 446 21.88 -11.56 -1.00
N ILE A 447 22.92 -10.73 -0.92
CA ILE A 447 22.96 -9.42 -1.58
C ILE A 447 22.82 -9.58 -3.09
N GLU A 448 23.53 -10.53 -3.69
CA GLU A 448 23.43 -10.84 -5.11
C GLU A 448 22.01 -11.30 -5.50
N ILE A 449 21.37 -12.17 -4.70
CA ILE A 449 19.97 -12.56 -4.93
C ILE A 449 19.06 -11.32 -4.91
N CYS A 450 19.18 -10.45 -3.90
CA CYS A 450 18.37 -9.24 -3.81
C CYS A 450 18.59 -8.29 -4.99
N LYS A 451 19.85 -8.15 -5.45
CA LYS A 451 20.21 -7.36 -6.62
C LYS A 451 19.51 -7.89 -7.86
N LEU A 452 19.66 -9.18 -8.19
CA LEU A 452 19.01 -9.79 -9.36
C LEU A 452 17.48 -9.67 -9.31
N MET A 453 16.88 -9.87 -8.13
CA MET A 453 15.43 -9.68 -7.92
C MET A 453 15.01 -8.24 -8.17
N ARG A 454 15.80 -7.25 -7.75
CA ARG A 454 15.55 -5.84 -8.04
C ARG A 454 15.55 -5.54 -9.53
N HIS A 455 16.43 -6.18 -10.32
CA HIS A 455 16.45 -6.00 -11.79
C HIS A 455 15.17 -6.48 -12.48
N ILE A 456 14.51 -7.50 -11.92
CA ILE A 456 13.28 -8.10 -12.47
C ILE A 456 11.99 -7.64 -11.78
N ALA A 457 12.08 -6.73 -10.82
CA ALA A 457 10.91 -6.27 -10.08
C ALA A 457 9.96 -5.47 -10.99
N PRO A 458 8.67 -5.88 -11.11
CA PRO A 458 7.76 -5.34 -12.12
C PRO A 458 7.17 -3.97 -11.77
N THR A 459 7.21 -3.57 -10.50
CA THR A 459 6.67 -2.30 -9.99
C THR A 459 7.73 -1.53 -9.21
N GLU A 460 7.61 -0.20 -9.15
CA GLU A 460 8.54 0.65 -8.40
C GLU A 460 8.51 0.35 -6.90
N THR A 461 7.35 -0.03 -6.32
CA THR A 461 7.29 -0.47 -4.93
C THR A 461 8.23 -1.65 -4.69
N LEU A 462 8.14 -2.69 -5.52
CA LEU A 462 8.95 -3.89 -5.34
C LEU A 462 10.43 -3.61 -5.58
N GLN A 463 10.76 -2.73 -6.54
CA GLN A 463 12.14 -2.29 -6.77
C GLN A 463 12.73 -1.57 -5.56
N VAL A 464 11.98 -0.63 -4.98
CA VAL A 464 12.39 0.10 -3.77
C VAL A 464 12.56 -0.87 -2.59
N SER A 465 11.56 -1.74 -2.36
CA SER A 465 11.63 -2.72 -1.28
C SER A 465 12.84 -3.65 -1.43
N ALA A 466 13.09 -4.20 -2.61
CA ALA A 466 14.25 -5.05 -2.87
C ALA A 466 15.57 -4.31 -2.61
N ARG A 467 15.67 -3.03 -3.03
CA ARG A 467 16.85 -2.18 -2.77
C ARG A 467 17.11 -1.99 -1.28
N TYR A 468 16.08 -1.66 -0.49
CA TYR A 468 16.26 -1.43 0.94
C TYR A 468 16.51 -2.73 1.71
N THR A 469 15.91 -3.85 1.28
CA THR A 469 16.25 -5.17 1.82
C THR A 469 17.72 -5.50 1.57
N GLU A 470 18.23 -5.29 0.35
CA GLU A 470 19.65 -5.47 -0.01
C GLU A 470 20.58 -4.62 0.88
N ILE A 471 20.28 -3.33 1.00
CA ILE A 471 21.04 -2.37 1.84
C ILE A 471 21.05 -2.84 3.30
N ASN A 472 19.90 -3.22 3.84
CA ASN A 472 19.78 -3.64 5.23
C ASN A 472 20.54 -4.94 5.51
N ILE A 473 20.51 -5.93 4.60
CA ILE A 473 21.31 -7.15 4.71
C ILE A 473 22.80 -6.82 4.77
N ARG A 474 23.28 -5.96 3.85
CA ARG A 474 24.68 -5.54 3.77
C ARG A 474 25.17 -4.86 5.04
N ILE A 475 24.31 -4.08 5.69
CA ILE A 475 24.67 -3.31 6.89
C ILE A 475 24.55 -4.14 8.17
N TYR A 476 23.42 -4.82 8.38
CA TYR A 476 23.12 -5.49 9.65
C TYR A 476 23.69 -6.90 9.72
N GLY A 477 23.88 -7.59 8.60
CA GLY A 477 24.46 -8.94 8.56
C GLY A 477 25.82 -9.01 9.30
N PRO A 478 26.81 -8.18 8.94
CA PRO A 478 28.13 -8.19 9.59
C PRO A 478 28.08 -7.89 11.11
N GLN A 479 27.03 -7.20 11.59
CA GLN A 479 26.91 -6.81 12.99
C GLN A 479 26.78 -8.00 13.95
N ILE A 480 26.31 -9.15 13.47
CA ILE A 480 26.23 -10.39 14.26
C ILE A 480 27.64 -10.85 14.68
N ALA A 481 28.60 -10.81 13.77
CA ALA A 481 29.99 -11.21 14.06
C ALA A 481 30.65 -10.26 15.07
N LEU A 482 30.37 -8.96 14.98
CA LEU A 482 30.84 -7.96 15.95
C LEU A 482 30.20 -8.14 17.34
N ALA A 483 28.90 -8.40 17.40
CA ALA A 483 28.21 -8.71 18.65
C ALA A 483 28.77 -10.00 19.28
N ALA A 484 29.04 -11.03 18.46
CA ALA A 484 29.64 -12.28 18.88
C ALA A 484 31.07 -12.09 19.40
N THR A 485 31.88 -11.27 18.73
CA THR A 485 33.23 -10.90 19.17
C THR A 485 33.20 -10.26 20.56
N THR A 486 32.27 -9.33 20.78
CA THR A 486 32.08 -8.68 22.09
C THR A 486 31.72 -9.70 23.18
N LEU A 487 30.88 -10.69 22.87
CA LEU A 487 30.53 -11.76 23.82
C LEU A 487 31.71 -12.68 24.11
N THR A 488 32.52 -13.04 23.12
CA THR A 488 33.74 -13.84 23.31
C THR A 488 34.76 -13.11 24.20
N GLN A 489 34.89 -11.78 24.06
CA GLN A 489 35.74 -10.94 24.92
C GLN A 489 35.19 -10.81 26.35
N HIS A 490 33.87 -10.92 26.52
CA HIS A 490 33.18 -10.78 27.81
C HIS A 490 32.18 -11.93 28.09
N PRO A 491 32.64 -13.18 28.30
CA PRO A 491 31.77 -14.37 28.30
C PRO A 491 30.68 -14.40 29.38
N THR A 492 30.92 -13.73 30.51
CA THR A 492 29.98 -13.67 31.65
C THR A 492 28.96 -12.54 31.51
N SER A 493 29.07 -11.70 30.48
CA SER A 493 28.23 -10.54 30.28
C SER A 493 26.87 -10.92 29.71
N LYS A 494 25.84 -10.95 30.56
CA LYS A 494 24.45 -11.12 30.13
C LYS A 494 24.00 -10.05 29.11
N ILE A 495 24.52 -8.84 29.23
CA ILE A 495 24.21 -7.71 28.34
C ILE A 495 24.79 -7.94 26.94
N ALA A 496 26.01 -8.48 26.85
CA ALA A 496 26.63 -8.79 25.56
C ALA A 496 25.91 -9.96 24.88
N LYS A 497 25.44 -10.93 25.66
CA LYS A 497 24.61 -12.04 25.18
C LYS A 497 23.27 -11.54 24.63
N GLU A 498 22.56 -10.72 25.40
CA GLU A 498 21.31 -10.06 24.98
C GLU A 498 21.51 -9.26 23.68
N ASN A 499 22.62 -8.53 23.55
CA ASN A 499 22.92 -7.80 22.31
C ASN A 499 23.10 -8.73 21.10
N LEU A 500 23.83 -9.84 21.24
CA LEU A 500 23.98 -10.84 20.17
C LEU A 500 22.64 -11.48 19.79
N GLU A 501 21.78 -11.77 20.76
CA GLU A 501 20.43 -12.31 20.54
C GLU A 501 19.59 -11.35 19.67
N VAL A 502 19.55 -10.06 20.00
CA VAL A 502 18.77 -9.08 19.22
C VAL A 502 19.31 -8.89 17.80
N PHE A 503 20.64 -8.89 17.59
CA PHE A 503 21.20 -8.86 16.22
C PHE A 503 20.91 -10.14 15.43
N THR A 504 20.84 -11.29 16.10
CA THR A 504 20.43 -12.57 15.49
C THR A 504 18.95 -12.54 15.08
N ASP A 505 18.07 -12.00 15.92
CA ASP A 505 16.65 -11.82 15.61
C ASP A 505 16.45 -10.84 14.45
N MET A 506 17.23 -9.76 14.41
CA MET A 506 17.24 -8.83 13.27
C MET A 506 17.58 -9.57 11.97
N TRP A 507 18.60 -10.43 11.95
CA TRP A 507 18.94 -11.22 10.77
C TRP A 507 17.80 -12.12 10.31
N GLN A 508 17.12 -12.80 11.24
CA GLN A 508 15.94 -13.61 10.90
C GLN A 508 14.85 -12.76 10.26
N SER A 509 14.60 -11.57 10.80
CA SER A 509 13.63 -10.63 10.24
C SER A 509 14.04 -10.15 8.83
N LEU A 510 15.32 -9.89 8.58
CA LEU A 510 15.81 -9.49 7.27
C LEU A 510 15.68 -10.63 6.25
N MET A 511 16.00 -11.87 6.64
CA MET A 511 15.82 -13.03 5.76
C MET A 511 14.35 -13.31 5.45
N ASN A 512 13.44 -13.02 6.38
CA ASN A 512 12.00 -13.05 6.11
C ASN A 512 11.62 -11.98 5.07
N ASP A 513 12.17 -10.78 5.16
CA ASP A 513 11.94 -9.74 4.15
C ASP A 513 12.48 -10.15 2.78
N VAL A 514 13.69 -10.74 2.70
CA VAL A 514 14.26 -11.30 1.46
C VAL A 514 13.32 -12.36 0.88
N THR A 515 12.83 -13.28 1.71
CA THR A 515 11.91 -14.33 1.26
C THR A 515 10.61 -13.76 0.72
N ASN A 516 10.03 -12.79 1.43
CA ASN A 516 8.78 -12.14 1.03
C ASN A 516 8.95 -11.35 -0.27
N ILE A 517 10.02 -10.55 -0.41
CA ILE A 517 10.22 -9.74 -1.61
C ILE A 517 10.52 -10.60 -2.84
N CYS A 518 11.32 -11.67 -2.69
CA CYS A 518 11.56 -12.62 -3.78
C CYS A 518 10.25 -13.28 -4.21
N LYS A 519 9.43 -13.71 -3.24
CA LYS A 519 8.12 -14.30 -3.53
C LYS A 519 7.21 -13.30 -4.25
N ASP A 520 7.07 -12.09 -3.74
CA ASP A 520 6.19 -11.07 -4.31
C ASP A 520 6.60 -10.71 -5.75
N ILE A 521 7.90 -10.61 -6.03
CA ILE A 521 8.45 -10.36 -7.37
C ILE A 521 8.16 -11.53 -8.31
N LEU A 522 8.44 -12.77 -7.88
CA LEU A 522 8.26 -13.96 -8.70
C LEU A 522 6.79 -14.30 -8.94
N ASP A 523 5.90 -14.02 -7.98
CA ASP A 523 4.46 -14.20 -8.12
C ASP A 523 3.83 -13.08 -8.95
N ALA A 524 4.35 -11.84 -8.91
CA ALA A 524 3.87 -10.73 -9.74
C ALA A 524 4.12 -10.96 -11.25
N GLY A 525 5.11 -11.78 -11.61
CA GLY A 525 5.39 -12.20 -12.99
C GLY A 525 4.50 -13.32 -13.52
N LYS A 526 3.66 -13.94 -12.68
CA LYS A 526 2.69 -14.95 -13.12
C LYS A 526 1.44 -14.22 -13.63
N VAL A 527 1.09 -14.43 -14.90
CA VAL A 527 -0.32 -14.25 -15.33
C VAL A 527 -1.15 -15.02 -14.30
N PRO A 528 -2.19 -14.45 -13.69
CA PRO A 528 -2.98 -15.15 -12.69
C PRO A 528 -3.55 -16.41 -13.32
N GLU A 529 -2.84 -17.52 -13.11
CA GLU A 529 -3.23 -18.86 -13.46
C GLU A 529 -4.61 -19.03 -12.83
N LYS A 530 -5.64 -19.21 -13.68
CA LYS A 530 -7.07 -19.24 -13.34
C LYS A 530 -7.28 -19.33 -11.83
N GLN A 531 -7.43 -18.16 -11.17
CA GLN A 531 -7.37 -18.02 -9.71
C GLN A 531 -7.93 -19.24 -9.00
N THR A 532 -7.04 -20.11 -8.54
CA THR A 532 -7.36 -21.28 -7.74
C THR A 532 -8.13 -20.80 -6.52
N TYR A 533 -9.41 -21.15 -6.45
CA TYR A 533 -10.34 -20.72 -5.41
C TYR A 533 -9.88 -21.26 -4.05
N MET A 534 -9.15 -20.45 -3.30
CA MET A 534 -8.63 -20.83 -2.00
C MET A 534 -9.74 -20.77 -0.94
N SER A 535 -10.44 -21.90 -0.78
CA SER A 535 -11.10 -22.40 0.44
C SER A 535 -12.15 -21.50 1.13
N LEU A 536 -13.35 -22.04 1.32
CA LEU A 536 -14.36 -21.45 2.22
C LEU A 536 -13.87 -21.46 3.69
N PRO A 537 -13.89 -20.32 4.40
CA PRO A 537 -13.58 -20.27 5.82
C PRO A 537 -14.66 -21.00 6.66
N ARG A 538 -14.26 -21.75 7.70
CA ARG A 538 -15.15 -22.63 8.49
C ARG A 538 -16.31 -21.88 9.19
N PRO A 539 -17.41 -22.60 9.54
CA PRO A 539 -18.47 -22.09 10.42
C PRO A 539 -17.89 -21.69 11.79
N GLY A 540 -18.17 -20.46 12.25
CA GLY A 540 -17.75 -20.00 13.57
C GLY A 540 -18.41 -20.82 14.68
N LYS A 541 -17.61 -21.37 15.60
CA LYS A 541 -18.10 -21.86 16.89
C LYS A 541 -17.96 -20.75 17.93
N HIS A 542 -19.03 -20.44 18.64
CA HIS A 542 -18.94 -19.72 19.91
C HIS A 542 -18.14 -20.58 20.90
N GLY A 543 -16.94 -20.14 21.29
CA GLY A 543 -16.12 -20.84 22.28
C GLY A 543 -14.63 -20.51 22.18
N THR A 544 -14.11 -19.91 23.24
CA THR A 544 -12.71 -19.52 23.53
C THR A 544 -11.64 -20.51 23.04
N THR A 545 -11.01 -20.27 21.88
CA THR A 545 -9.63 -20.72 21.60
C THR A 545 -8.93 -19.78 20.61
N SER A 546 -7.76 -19.25 20.99
CA SER A 546 -6.96 -18.27 20.27
C SER A 546 -5.93 -18.91 19.33
N LYS A 547 -6.37 -19.74 18.37
CA LYS A 547 -5.51 -20.25 17.29
C LYS A 547 -6.08 -19.89 15.91
N PRO A 548 -5.26 -19.38 14.96
CA PRO A 548 -5.71 -19.11 13.60
C PRO A 548 -6.06 -20.44 12.91
N LEU A 549 -7.32 -20.57 12.49
CA LEU A 549 -7.86 -21.78 11.87
C LEU A 549 -7.40 -21.87 10.41
N LYS A 550 -6.61 -22.91 10.08
CA LYS A 550 -6.18 -23.19 8.70
C LYS A 550 -7.40 -23.50 7.82
N ALA A 551 -7.44 -22.86 6.65
CA ALA A 551 -8.49 -23.07 5.66
C ALA A 551 -8.43 -24.49 5.06
N VAL A 552 -9.59 -25.06 4.74
CA VAL A 552 -9.70 -26.45 4.24
C VAL A 552 -9.90 -26.42 2.73
N ARG A 553 -9.07 -27.15 1.98
CA ARG A 553 -9.16 -27.27 0.51
C ARG A 553 -10.49 -27.92 0.10
N LEU A 554 -11.17 -27.29 -0.86
CA LEU A 554 -12.30 -27.86 -1.60
C LEU A 554 -11.76 -28.81 -2.68
N ASP A 555 -12.58 -29.76 -3.14
CA ASP A 555 -12.19 -30.55 -4.32
C ASP A 555 -12.34 -29.72 -5.61
N LEU A 556 -11.74 -30.19 -6.71
CA LEU A 556 -11.70 -29.45 -7.98
C LEU A 556 -13.09 -29.27 -8.61
N SER A 557 -14.01 -30.21 -8.40
CA SER A 557 -15.37 -30.19 -8.97
C SER A 557 -16.27 -29.16 -8.26
N GLU A 558 -16.20 -29.15 -6.92
CA GLU A 558 -16.86 -28.16 -6.06
C GLU A 558 -16.36 -26.75 -6.37
N GLN A 559 -15.05 -26.59 -6.59
CA GLN A 559 -14.44 -25.31 -6.94
C GLN A 559 -14.94 -24.77 -8.28
N ASP A 560 -15.01 -25.60 -9.32
CA ASP A 560 -15.46 -25.18 -10.65
C ASP A 560 -16.94 -24.77 -10.65
N LYS A 561 -17.78 -25.51 -9.92
CA LYS A 561 -19.20 -25.18 -9.80
C LYS A 561 -19.42 -23.84 -9.09
N LEU A 562 -18.77 -23.63 -7.95
CA LEU A 562 -18.87 -22.38 -7.20
C LEU A 562 -18.27 -21.20 -7.98
N ALA A 563 -17.18 -21.45 -8.71
CA ALA A 563 -16.56 -20.47 -9.59
C ALA A 563 -17.51 -19.96 -10.66
N LYS A 564 -18.24 -20.87 -11.32
CA LYS A 564 -19.22 -20.54 -12.34
C LYS A 564 -20.37 -19.72 -11.74
N SER A 565 -21.02 -20.21 -10.69
CA SER A 565 -22.15 -19.54 -10.05
C SER A 565 -21.76 -18.15 -9.50
N SER A 566 -20.56 -18.02 -8.93
CA SER A 566 -20.09 -16.73 -8.41
C SER A 566 -19.71 -15.73 -9.50
N LEU A 567 -19.18 -16.19 -10.64
CA LEU A 567 -18.95 -15.31 -11.79
C LEU A 567 -20.27 -14.82 -12.40
N GLU A 568 -21.27 -15.69 -12.50
CA GLU A 568 -22.62 -15.31 -12.92
C GLU A 568 -23.25 -14.29 -11.96
N MET A 569 -23.08 -14.46 -10.65
CA MET A 569 -23.49 -13.46 -9.66
C MET A 569 -22.81 -12.10 -9.85
N LYS A 570 -21.51 -12.08 -10.19
CA LYS A 570 -20.79 -10.84 -10.50
C LYS A 570 -21.34 -10.15 -11.74
N MET A 571 -21.63 -10.92 -12.80
CA MET A 571 -22.24 -10.36 -14.01
C MET A 571 -23.61 -9.74 -13.69
N ALA A 572 -24.46 -10.46 -12.95
CA ALA A 572 -25.75 -9.94 -12.50
C ALA A 572 -25.62 -8.67 -11.64
N SER A 573 -24.62 -8.60 -10.75
CA SER A 573 -24.30 -7.39 -9.98
C SER A 573 -23.89 -6.22 -10.89
N SER A 574 -23.06 -6.48 -11.89
CA SER A 574 -22.61 -5.47 -12.87
C SER A 574 -23.77 -4.95 -13.73
N ASP A 575 -24.71 -5.82 -14.09
CA ASP A 575 -25.90 -5.45 -14.87
C ASP A 575 -26.80 -4.52 -14.05
N VAL A 576 -27.03 -4.83 -12.77
CA VAL A 576 -27.78 -3.94 -11.85
C VAL A 576 -27.09 -2.58 -11.69
N GLU A 577 -25.76 -2.55 -11.56
CA GLU A 577 -25.02 -1.29 -11.48
C GLU A 577 -25.14 -0.47 -12.77
N THR A 578 -24.94 -1.11 -13.92
CA THR A 578 -25.04 -0.46 -15.24
C THR A 578 -26.44 0.10 -15.46
N GLU A 579 -27.48 -0.65 -15.08
CA GLU A 579 -28.85 -0.16 -15.16
C GLU A 579 -29.08 1.02 -14.20
N ALA A 580 -28.54 0.97 -12.97
CA ALA A 580 -28.61 2.07 -12.01
C ALA A 580 -27.82 3.32 -12.43
N GLU A 581 -26.85 3.19 -13.34
CA GLU A 581 -26.12 4.30 -13.97
C GLU A 581 -26.93 4.99 -15.07
N ARG A 582 -27.76 4.26 -15.83
CA ARG A 582 -28.63 4.84 -16.88
C ARG A 582 -29.60 5.90 -16.36
N TRP A 583 -29.91 5.86 -15.06
CA TRP A 583 -30.74 6.86 -14.39
C TRP A 583 -29.99 8.18 -14.10
N GLN A 584 -28.65 8.23 -14.22
CA GLN A 584 -27.84 9.44 -13.94
C GLN A 584 -27.92 10.49 -15.06
N ASP A 585 -28.26 10.08 -16.30
CA ASP A 585 -28.30 10.98 -17.48
C ASP A 585 -29.67 11.66 -17.70
N GLY A 586 -30.65 11.36 -16.85
CA GLY A 586 -32.02 11.91 -16.90
C GLY A 586 -32.28 13.02 -15.87
N PRO A 587 -33.38 13.79 -15.96
CA PRO A 587 -33.67 14.94 -15.09
C PRO A 587 -34.15 14.54 -13.67
N ILE A 588 -33.82 13.34 -13.18
CA ILE A 588 -34.49 12.73 -12.03
C ILE A 588 -33.51 12.62 -10.85
N ASP A 589 -33.75 13.49 -9.86
CA ASP A 589 -33.23 13.60 -8.49
C ASP A 589 -32.15 12.61 -8.00
N GLU A 590 -31.11 13.17 -7.38
CA GLU A 590 -30.07 12.47 -6.57
C GLU A 590 -30.65 11.64 -5.39
N ASN A 591 -31.95 11.72 -5.12
CA ASN A 591 -32.68 11.04 -4.05
C ASN A 591 -33.53 9.85 -4.53
N ASN A 592 -33.29 9.29 -5.71
CA ASN A 592 -34.05 8.12 -6.17
C ASN A 592 -33.76 6.87 -5.31
N ASP A 593 -34.70 6.54 -4.41
CA ASP A 593 -34.61 5.38 -3.53
C ASP A 593 -34.48 4.05 -4.27
N ILE A 594 -35.08 3.89 -5.46
CA ILE A 594 -34.95 2.65 -6.26
C ILE A 594 -33.48 2.46 -6.68
N VAL A 595 -32.84 3.52 -7.17
CA VAL A 595 -31.43 3.51 -7.62
C VAL A 595 -30.48 3.31 -6.45
N LYS A 596 -30.72 4.00 -5.32
CA LYS A 596 -29.92 3.86 -4.09
C LYS A 596 -29.92 2.42 -3.58
N ARG A 597 -31.10 1.80 -3.49
CA ARG A 597 -31.25 0.40 -3.03
C ARG A 597 -30.62 -0.57 -4.03
N ALA A 598 -30.78 -0.36 -5.34
CA ALA A 598 -30.13 -1.18 -6.38
C ALA A 598 -28.59 -1.16 -6.28
N ARG A 599 -27.98 0.02 -6.10
CA ARG A 599 -26.51 0.14 -5.90
C ARG A 599 -26.03 -0.49 -4.61
N ASN A 600 -26.80 -0.36 -3.52
CA ASN A 600 -26.48 -1.04 -2.27
C ASN A 600 -26.45 -2.55 -2.48
N MET A 601 -27.47 -3.11 -3.12
CA MET A 601 -27.54 -4.55 -3.41
C MET A 601 -26.41 -5.03 -4.33
N SER A 602 -26.04 -4.25 -5.34
CA SER A 602 -24.86 -4.50 -6.19
C SER A 602 -23.57 -4.59 -5.37
N LYS A 603 -23.29 -3.61 -4.49
CA LYS A 603 -22.11 -3.64 -3.60
C LYS A 603 -22.09 -4.86 -2.67
N MET A 604 -23.26 -5.27 -2.18
CA MET A 604 -23.40 -6.43 -1.30
C MET A 604 -23.13 -7.73 -2.07
N ALA A 605 -23.72 -7.91 -3.24
CA ALA A 605 -23.49 -9.07 -4.12
C ALA A 605 -22.02 -9.15 -4.56
N TYR A 606 -21.39 -8.01 -4.87
CA TYR A 606 -19.97 -7.95 -5.19
C TYR A 606 -19.08 -8.36 -4.00
N SER A 607 -19.43 -7.97 -2.77
CA SER A 607 -18.72 -8.42 -1.56
C SER A 607 -18.82 -9.94 -1.36
N MET A 608 -19.99 -10.52 -1.67
CA MET A 608 -20.20 -11.98 -1.64
C MET A 608 -19.39 -12.69 -2.75
N TYR A 609 -19.21 -12.07 -3.92
CA TYR A 609 -18.31 -12.57 -4.96
C TYR A 609 -16.84 -12.51 -4.53
N GLN A 610 -16.40 -11.40 -3.92
CA GLN A 610 -15.04 -11.29 -3.41
C GLN A 610 -14.75 -12.36 -2.36
N PHE A 611 -15.75 -12.69 -1.52
CA PHE A 611 -15.66 -13.79 -0.56
C PHE A 611 -15.40 -15.14 -1.23
N THR A 612 -16.11 -15.48 -2.32
CA THR A 612 -15.83 -16.75 -3.03
C THR A 612 -14.41 -16.79 -3.58
N LYS A 613 -13.82 -15.63 -3.88
CA LYS A 613 -12.42 -15.46 -4.32
C LYS A 613 -11.40 -15.48 -3.18
N GLY A 614 -11.82 -15.59 -1.92
CA GLY A 614 -10.92 -15.48 -0.76
C GLY A 614 -10.39 -14.05 -0.53
N SER A 615 -11.09 -13.05 -1.05
CA SER A 615 -10.72 -11.63 -1.02
C SER A 615 -11.84 -10.78 -0.41
N GLY A 616 -11.59 -9.50 -0.12
CA GLY A 616 -12.62 -8.59 0.39
C GLY A 616 -12.81 -8.62 1.91
N ALA A 617 -13.90 -7.98 2.36
CA ALA A 617 -14.18 -7.71 3.78
C ALA A 617 -14.75 -8.92 4.54
N LEU A 618 -15.48 -9.81 3.86
CA LEU A 618 -16.07 -11.01 4.45
C LEU A 618 -14.95 -12.04 4.67
N LYS A 619 -14.74 -12.47 5.92
CA LYS A 619 -13.66 -13.38 6.31
C LYS A 619 -14.15 -14.77 6.71
N THR A 620 -15.43 -14.91 7.05
CA THR A 620 -16.02 -16.17 7.51
C THR A 620 -17.28 -16.55 6.71
N THR A 621 -17.63 -17.84 6.68
CA THR A 621 -18.92 -18.26 6.10
C THR A 621 -20.11 -17.68 6.85
N GLN A 622 -19.95 -17.35 8.15
CA GLN A 622 -20.97 -16.63 8.89
C GLN A 622 -21.14 -15.21 8.37
N ASP A 623 -20.04 -14.50 8.05
CA ASP A 623 -20.10 -13.16 7.46
C ASP A 623 -20.84 -13.20 6.11
N LEU A 624 -20.61 -14.25 5.30
CA LEU A 624 -21.36 -14.45 4.05
C LEU A 624 -22.86 -14.62 4.30
N PHE A 625 -23.26 -15.43 5.29
CA PHE A 625 -24.68 -15.65 5.60
C PHE A 625 -25.35 -14.38 6.14
N THR A 626 -24.67 -13.65 7.02
CA THR A 626 -25.14 -12.35 7.51
C THR A 626 -25.24 -11.32 6.38
N GLN A 627 -24.29 -11.30 5.44
CA GLN A 627 -24.37 -10.44 4.27
C GLN A 627 -25.57 -10.78 3.37
N ALA A 628 -25.86 -12.07 3.19
CA ALA A 628 -27.01 -12.54 2.44
C ALA A 628 -28.35 -12.19 3.14
N GLU A 629 -28.40 -12.20 4.48
CA GLU A 629 -29.54 -11.71 5.25
C GLU A 629 -29.80 -10.22 5.01
N TYR A 630 -28.75 -9.39 5.10
CA TYR A 630 -28.87 -7.96 4.79
C TYR A 630 -29.29 -7.72 3.34
N LEU A 631 -28.79 -8.52 2.39
CA LEU A 631 -29.14 -8.39 0.98
C LEU A 631 -30.63 -8.70 0.77
N ALA A 632 -31.14 -9.72 1.45
CA ALA A 632 -32.56 -10.08 1.43
C ALA A 632 -33.45 -8.98 2.04
N GLU A 633 -33.00 -8.31 3.11
CA GLU A 633 -33.69 -7.16 3.71
C GLU A 633 -33.75 -5.96 2.76
N GLU A 634 -32.63 -5.65 2.09
CA GLU A 634 -32.56 -4.56 1.13
C GLU A 634 -33.45 -4.82 -0.10
N ALA A 635 -33.53 -6.08 -0.55
CA ALA A 635 -34.45 -6.52 -1.60
C ALA A 635 -35.93 -6.32 -1.21
N ASN A 636 -36.29 -6.62 0.03
CA ASN A 636 -37.64 -6.39 0.56
C ASN A 636 -37.98 -4.90 0.61
N ARG A 637 -37.03 -4.04 0.97
CA ARG A 637 -37.21 -2.58 0.94
C ARG A 637 -37.43 -2.09 -0.49
N LEU A 638 -36.61 -2.55 -1.43
CA LEU A 638 -36.77 -2.26 -2.86
C LEU A 638 -38.16 -2.70 -3.37
N TYR A 639 -38.61 -3.90 -3.01
CA TYR A 639 -39.93 -4.41 -3.39
C TYR A 639 -41.06 -3.44 -2.96
N LYS A 640 -41.03 -2.97 -1.71
CA LYS A 640 -42.04 -2.03 -1.18
C LYS A 640 -42.06 -0.71 -1.96
N ILE A 641 -40.89 -0.14 -2.22
CA ILE A 641 -40.74 1.12 -2.95
C ILE A 641 -41.24 0.95 -4.39
N VAL A 642 -40.82 -0.11 -5.08
CA VAL A 642 -41.25 -0.38 -6.46
C VAL A 642 -42.75 -0.70 -6.53
N ARG A 643 -43.32 -1.36 -5.51
CA ARG A 643 -44.77 -1.60 -5.43
C ARG A 643 -45.53 -0.28 -5.33
N GLN A 644 -45.06 0.66 -4.50
CA GLN A 644 -45.64 2.00 -4.42
C GLN A 644 -45.51 2.76 -5.74
N PHE A 645 -44.34 2.71 -6.38
CA PHE A 645 -44.09 3.28 -7.70
C PHE A 645 -45.07 2.72 -8.74
N SER A 646 -45.34 1.41 -8.72
CA SER A 646 -46.25 0.76 -9.66
C SER A 646 -47.69 1.30 -9.63
N TYR A 647 -48.15 1.85 -8.50
CA TYR A 647 -49.48 2.46 -8.41
C TYR A 647 -49.62 3.72 -9.25
N GLN A 648 -48.51 4.45 -9.45
CA GLN A 648 -48.48 5.66 -10.24
C GLN A 648 -48.31 5.39 -11.74
N VAL A 649 -47.84 4.20 -12.11
CA VAL A 649 -47.73 3.80 -13.52
C VAL A 649 -49.14 3.51 -14.07
N PRO A 650 -49.53 4.09 -15.22
CA PRO A 650 -50.82 3.80 -15.87
C PRO A 650 -50.97 2.31 -16.24
N ALA A 651 -52.21 1.83 -16.31
CA ALA A 651 -52.47 0.47 -16.76
C ALA A 651 -52.01 0.28 -18.21
N GLY A 652 -51.13 -0.68 -18.44
CA GLY A 652 -50.51 -0.94 -19.74
C GLY A 652 -49.52 -2.10 -19.69
N SER A 653 -48.90 -2.42 -20.84
CA SER A 653 -47.95 -3.54 -20.96
C SER A 653 -46.76 -3.42 -19.99
N HIS A 654 -46.18 -2.23 -19.87
CA HIS A 654 -45.02 -1.95 -18.99
C HIS A 654 -45.33 -2.16 -17.51
N LYS A 655 -46.54 -1.78 -17.05
CA LYS A 655 -46.98 -2.04 -15.67
C LYS A 655 -47.17 -3.53 -15.42
N LYS A 656 -47.75 -4.26 -16.39
CA LYS A 656 -47.94 -5.71 -16.29
C LYS A 656 -46.60 -6.43 -16.19
N GLU A 657 -45.64 -6.06 -17.05
CA GLU A 657 -44.28 -6.60 -17.04
C GLU A 657 -43.54 -6.27 -15.73
N LEU A 658 -43.65 -5.03 -15.24
CA LEU A 658 -43.06 -4.62 -13.96
C LEU A 658 -43.58 -5.48 -12.80
N LEU A 659 -44.90 -5.65 -12.70
CA LEU A 659 -45.51 -6.45 -11.64
C LEU A 659 -45.14 -7.93 -11.75
N GLU A 660 -45.05 -8.47 -12.96
CA GLU A 660 -44.64 -9.86 -13.19
C GLU A 660 -43.21 -10.15 -12.71
N GLN A 661 -42.27 -9.21 -12.88
CA GLN A 661 -40.92 -9.36 -12.33
C GLN A 661 -40.88 -9.05 -10.83
N LEU A 662 -41.59 -8.02 -10.38
CA LEU A 662 -41.63 -7.59 -8.99
C LEU A 662 -42.17 -8.69 -8.06
N ASP A 663 -43.22 -9.41 -8.48
CA ASP A 663 -43.86 -10.46 -7.69
C ASP A 663 -42.97 -11.72 -7.53
N LYS A 664 -41.83 -11.82 -8.23
CA LYS A 664 -40.82 -12.88 -8.03
C LYS A 664 -39.85 -12.58 -6.88
N ILE A 665 -39.67 -11.31 -6.51
CA ILE A 665 -38.71 -10.89 -5.47
C ILE A 665 -39.03 -11.55 -4.10
N PRO A 666 -40.28 -11.53 -3.59
CA PRO A 666 -40.59 -12.13 -2.29
C PRO A 666 -40.22 -13.61 -2.21
N THR A 667 -40.39 -14.36 -3.30
CA THR A 667 -40.06 -15.79 -3.36
C THR A 667 -38.55 -16.03 -3.20
N HIS A 668 -37.72 -15.31 -3.96
CA HIS A 668 -36.26 -15.41 -3.84
C HIS A 668 -35.75 -14.94 -2.49
N VAL A 669 -36.35 -13.88 -1.93
CA VAL A 669 -36.02 -13.39 -0.60
C VAL A 669 -36.33 -14.43 0.48
N GLN A 670 -37.50 -15.08 0.41
CA GLN A 670 -37.86 -16.16 1.33
C GLN A 670 -36.94 -17.37 1.20
N GLN A 671 -36.58 -17.77 -0.04
CA GLN A 671 -35.64 -18.86 -0.29
C GLN A 671 -34.26 -18.56 0.29
N LEU A 672 -33.74 -17.34 0.06
CA LEU A 672 -32.46 -16.91 0.59
C LEU A 672 -32.47 -16.86 2.13
N GLN A 673 -33.51 -16.27 2.73
CA GLN A 673 -33.68 -16.19 4.19
C GLN A 673 -33.85 -17.57 4.86
N PHE A 674 -34.57 -18.49 4.22
CA PHE A 674 -34.71 -19.86 4.71
C PHE A 674 -33.35 -20.59 4.68
N THR A 675 -32.61 -20.43 3.59
CA THR A 675 -31.30 -21.07 3.39
C THR A 675 -30.29 -20.62 4.45
N VAL A 676 -30.18 -19.32 4.71
CA VAL A 676 -29.23 -18.76 5.70
C VAL A 676 -29.59 -19.10 7.14
N LYS A 677 -30.87 -19.21 7.49
CA LYS A 677 -31.33 -19.56 8.85
C LYS A 677 -31.21 -21.04 9.20
N ASN A 678 -31.13 -21.92 8.20
CA ASN A 678 -31.01 -23.36 8.46
C ASN A 678 -29.64 -23.71 9.07
N PRO A 679 -29.59 -24.29 10.29
CA PRO A 679 -28.32 -24.70 10.87
C PRO A 679 -27.73 -25.85 10.05
N THR A 680 -26.44 -25.75 9.74
CA THR A 680 -25.71 -26.82 9.05
C THR A 680 -24.48 -27.21 9.84
N VAL A 681 -24.20 -28.52 9.91
CA VAL A 681 -23.07 -29.08 10.63
C VAL A 681 -22.26 -29.95 9.68
N GLY A 682 -20.96 -29.72 9.61
CA GLY A 682 -20.04 -30.48 8.75
C GLY A 682 -19.67 -29.78 7.44
N LYS A 683 -18.55 -30.20 6.86
CA LYS A 683 -17.90 -29.55 5.70
C LYS A 683 -18.80 -29.54 4.46
N ALA A 684 -19.28 -30.71 4.04
CA ALA A 684 -20.09 -30.85 2.82
C ALA A 684 -21.40 -30.06 2.90
N ALA A 685 -22.13 -30.18 4.03
CA ALA A 685 -23.38 -29.44 4.24
C ALA A 685 -23.17 -27.90 4.27
N THR A 686 -22.03 -27.44 4.80
CA THR A 686 -21.66 -26.01 4.77
C THR A 686 -21.38 -25.55 3.34
N PHE A 687 -20.63 -26.34 2.56
CA PHE A 687 -20.35 -26.02 1.16
C PHE A 687 -21.63 -25.93 0.34
N THR A 688 -22.52 -26.92 0.44
CA THR A 688 -23.81 -26.91 -0.27
C THR A 688 -24.65 -25.69 0.10
N LYS A 689 -24.67 -25.31 1.39
CA LYS A 689 -25.36 -24.10 1.84
C LYS A 689 -24.74 -22.84 1.21
N VAL A 690 -23.42 -22.72 1.16
CA VAL A 690 -22.74 -21.59 0.52
C VAL A 690 -23.05 -21.53 -0.98
N ASP A 691 -22.94 -22.64 -1.69
CA ASP A 691 -23.27 -22.72 -3.12
C ASP A 691 -24.72 -22.29 -3.38
N THR A 692 -25.66 -22.75 -2.55
CA THR A 692 -27.08 -22.38 -2.63
C THR A 692 -27.27 -20.88 -2.38
N VAL A 693 -26.60 -20.30 -1.38
CA VAL A 693 -26.66 -18.85 -1.10
C VAL A 693 -26.15 -18.03 -2.29
N ILE A 694 -25.06 -18.45 -2.94
CA ILE A 694 -24.51 -17.75 -4.11
C ILE A 694 -25.47 -17.84 -5.31
N VAL A 695 -26.03 -19.03 -5.56
CA VAL A 695 -27.00 -19.23 -6.66
C VAL A 695 -28.28 -18.42 -6.43
N GLU A 696 -28.83 -18.43 -5.22
CA GLU A 696 -30.04 -17.67 -4.91
C GLU A 696 -29.80 -16.15 -4.95
N THR A 697 -28.63 -15.70 -4.51
CA THR A 697 -28.25 -14.28 -4.62
C THR A 697 -28.15 -13.87 -6.08
N LYS A 698 -27.54 -14.70 -6.94
CA LYS A 698 -27.49 -14.48 -8.39
C LYS A 698 -28.89 -14.37 -8.99
N ASN A 699 -29.79 -15.31 -8.68
CA ASN A 699 -31.16 -15.32 -9.21
C ASN A 699 -31.94 -14.07 -8.78
N LEU A 700 -31.78 -13.66 -7.52
CA LEU A 700 -32.39 -12.44 -7.00
C LEU A 700 -31.87 -11.18 -7.74
N MET A 701 -30.56 -11.10 -7.99
CA MET A 701 -29.95 -9.98 -8.73
C MET A 701 -30.43 -9.91 -10.19
N ASP A 702 -30.61 -11.04 -10.88
CA ASP A 702 -31.17 -11.09 -12.24
C ASP A 702 -32.58 -10.51 -12.30
N VAL A 703 -33.42 -10.82 -11.31
CA VAL A 703 -34.79 -10.29 -11.20
C VAL A 703 -34.74 -8.79 -10.92
N ILE A 704 -33.86 -8.36 -10.01
CA ILE A 704 -33.71 -6.95 -9.65
C ILE A 704 -33.25 -6.11 -10.84
N SER A 705 -32.30 -6.61 -11.63
CA SER A 705 -31.85 -5.94 -12.86
C SER A 705 -33.03 -5.63 -13.76
N LYS A 706 -33.87 -6.63 -14.06
CA LYS A 706 -35.09 -6.46 -14.86
C LYS A 706 -36.06 -5.47 -14.23
N VAL A 707 -36.29 -5.54 -12.92
CA VAL A 707 -37.18 -4.62 -12.21
C VAL A 707 -36.68 -3.18 -12.32
N VAL A 708 -35.39 -2.92 -12.13
CA VAL A 708 -34.80 -1.58 -12.25
C VAL A 708 -34.90 -1.07 -13.70
N THR A 709 -34.64 -1.93 -14.70
CA THR A 709 -34.81 -1.58 -16.12
C THR A 709 -36.26 -1.22 -16.45
N THR A 710 -37.24 -2.04 -16.04
CA THR A 710 -38.65 -1.74 -16.32
C THR A 710 -39.11 -0.49 -15.56
N CYS A 711 -38.58 -0.23 -14.35
CA CYS A 711 -38.82 1.04 -13.64
C CYS A 711 -38.29 2.24 -14.43
N PHE A 712 -37.13 2.13 -15.05
CA PHE A 712 -36.54 3.21 -15.86
C PHE A 712 -37.42 3.54 -17.06
N VAL A 713 -37.85 2.51 -17.79
CA VAL A 713 -38.75 2.66 -18.94
C VAL A 713 -40.09 3.29 -18.51
N CYS A 714 -40.63 2.91 -17.35
CA CYS A 714 -41.86 3.51 -16.83
C CYS A 714 -41.64 4.98 -16.43
N ALA A 715 -40.54 5.31 -15.75
CA ALA A 715 -40.24 6.66 -15.27
C ALA A 715 -39.93 7.64 -16.41
N THR A 716 -39.35 7.17 -17.51
CA THR A 716 -39.06 7.99 -18.71
C THR A 716 -40.29 8.20 -19.59
N LYS A 717 -41.21 7.23 -19.62
CA LYS A 717 -42.40 7.25 -20.49
C LYS A 717 -43.61 7.94 -19.87
N TYR A 718 -43.73 7.97 -18.56
CA TYR A 718 -44.86 8.54 -17.83
C TYR A 718 -44.37 9.60 -16.84
N PRO A 719 -45.05 10.75 -16.68
CA PRO A 719 -44.67 11.81 -15.73
C PRO A 719 -45.03 11.39 -14.30
N VAL A 720 -44.27 10.44 -13.76
CA VAL A 720 -44.48 9.80 -12.45
C VAL A 720 -43.49 10.39 -11.45
N THR A 721 -43.97 10.82 -10.27
CA THR A 721 -43.12 11.37 -9.21
C THR A 721 -42.70 10.23 -8.27
N ILE A 722 -41.41 9.92 -8.21
CA ILE A 722 -40.89 8.89 -7.30
C ILE A 722 -41.09 9.38 -5.87
N ILE A 723 -41.83 8.63 -5.06
CA ILE A 723 -42.07 8.97 -3.65
C ILE A 723 -40.83 8.53 -2.88
N ASN A 724 -40.13 9.49 -2.28
CA ASN A 724 -39.04 9.23 -1.34
C ASN A 724 -39.66 8.97 0.04
N GLN A 725 -39.35 7.83 0.66
CA GLN A 725 -39.76 7.57 2.04
C GLN A 725 -38.67 8.09 2.97
N GLU A 726 -38.89 9.23 3.63
CA GLU A 726 -38.05 9.68 4.75
C GLU A 726 -38.16 8.69 5.92
N ASP A 727 -37.00 8.35 6.50
CA ASP A 727 -36.81 7.44 7.64
C ASP A 727 -37.46 7.97 8.93
N HIS A 728 -38.78 7.92 9.02
CA HIS A 728 -39.50 8.06 10.28
C HIS A 728 -40.22 6.76 10.60
N LEU A 729 -39.52 5.85 11.31
CA LEU A 729 -40.01 4.89 12.30
C LEU A 729 -38.92 3.86 12.62
N ASP A 730 -37.88 4.24 13.39
CA ASP A 730 -36.97 3.29 14.06
C ASP A 730 -36.40 3.88 15.37
N ASN A 731 -37.22 4.63 16.11
CA ASN A 731 -36.94 5.01 17.49
C ASN A 731 -37.82 4.19 18.44
N TYR A 732 -37.47 2.93 18.68
CA TYR A 732 -37.85 2.22 19.92
C TYR A 732 -36.77 1.18 20.31
N TRP A 733 -35.92 1.61 21.25
CA TRP A 733 -35.20 0.82 22.29
C TRP A 733 -33.92 0.03 21.88
N PRO A 734 -32.95 -0.25 22.80
CA PRO A 734 -31.60 0.29 22.77
C PRO A 734 -30.51 -0.81 22.90
N GLY A 735 -29.26 -0.41 22.72
CA GLY A 735 -28.10 -1.18 23.16
C GLY A 735 -27.40 -1.94 22.04
N TYR A 736 -26.41 -1.30 21.43
CA TYR A 736 -24.98 -1.59 21.56
C TYR A 736 -24.23 -0.57 20.67
N PRO A 737 -23.04 -0.09 21.07
CA PRO A 737 -22.39 1.03 20.40
C PRO A 737 -21.83 0.63 19.02
N VAL A 738 -22.11 1.46 18.02
CA VAL A 738 -21.53 1.36 16.67
C VAL A 738 -20.05 1.69 16.76
N ALA A 739 -19.21 0.67 16.68
CA ALA A 739 -17.77 0.83 16.45
C ALA A 739 -17.54 1.18 14.98
N HIS A 740 -17.05 2.39 14.73
CA HIS A 740 -16.38 2.74 13.48
C HIS A 740 -15.16 1.83 13.30
N GLN A 741 -15.26 0.81 12.46
CA GLN A 741 -14.10 0.07 11.95
C GLN A 741 -13.65 0.67 10.63
N MET A 742 -12.71 1.62 10.74
CA MET A 742 -11.72 1.88 9.71
C MET A 742 -10.94 0.59 9.45
N GLY A 743 -10.86 0.19 8.18
CA GLY A 743 -9.95 -0.84 7.72
C GLY A 743 -8.50 -0.36 7.77
N GLY A 744 -7.61 -1.27 8.17
CA GLY A 744 -6.17 -1.07 8.18
C GLY A 744 -5.46 -2.23 8.85
N TYR A 745 -5.18 -3.30 8.10
CA TYR A 745 -4.15 -4.24 8.49
C TYR A 745 -2.81 -3.49 8.51
N TYR A 746 -2.22 -3.35 9.69
CA TYR A 746 -0.81 -3.55 10.04
C TYR A 746 -0.70 -3.12 11.51
N ALA A 747 -0.58 -4.09 12.40
CA ALA A 747 -0.20 -3.81 13.78
C ALA A 747 1.31 -3.59 13.85
N PRO A 748 1.80 -2.46 14.38
CA PRO A 748 3.05 -2.42 15.11
C PRO A 748 2.73 -2.26 16.60
N TYR A 749 1.96 -3.18 17.17
CA TYR A 749 1.83 -3.30 18.63
C TYR A 749 2.92 -4.24 19.16
N ASN A 750 4.18 -3.82 19.01
CA ASN A 750 5.30 -4.40 19.78
C ASN A 750 6.11 -3.33 20.52
N PHE A 751 5.80 -2.04 20.33
CA PHE A 751 6.56 -0.95 20.94
C PHE A 751 6.47 -0.91 22.48
N PHE A 752 5.41 -1.46 23.08
CA PHE A 752 5.15 -1.37 24.53
C PHE A 752 5.39 -2.66 25.35
N TYR A 753 5.53 -3.82 24.72
CA TYR A 753 5.81 -5.06 25.48
C TYR A 753 7.30 -5.28 25.79
N ALA A 754 8.20 -4.51 25.17
CA ALA A 754 9.65 -4.57 25.41
C ALA A 754 10.16 -3.53 26.44
N LEU A 755 9.31 -2.62 26.92
CA LEU A 755 9.68 -1.52 27.83
C LEU A 755 9.29 -1.78 29.28
N ASP A 756 9.24 -3.05 29.71
CA ASP A 756 9.22 -3.35 31.14
C ASP A 756 10.61 -3.12 31.75
N LEU A 757 10.91 -1.86 32.02
CA LEU A 757 12.13 -1.42 32.73
C LEU A 757 12.13 -1.86 34.22
N GLN A 758 11.13 -2.60 34.70
CA GLN A 758 11.09 -3.09 36.08
C GLN A 758 11.93 -4.36 36.32
N GLY A 759 12.49 -4.97 35.27
CA GLY A 759 13.37 -6.15 35.39
C GLY A 759 14.87 -5.85 35.59
N VAL A 760 15.30 -4.59 35.56
CA VAL A 760 16.73 -4.22 35.50
C VAL A 760 17.34 -4.10 36.91
N GLY A 761 17.25 -5.17 37.70
CA GLY A 761 17.96 -5.29 38.98
C GLY A 761 19.43 -5.66 38.77
N TRP A 762 20.34 -4.72 38.99
CA TRP A 762 21.77 -4.99 39.02
C TRP A 762 22.14 -5.63 40.37
N ASN A 763 22.15 -6.97 40.45
CA ASN A 763 22.88 -7.66 41.51
C ASN A 763 24.36 -7.68 41.17
N GLY A 764 25.04 -6.57 41.46
CA GLY A 764 26.49 -6.51 41.53
C GLY A 764 26.99 -7.08 42.85
N THR A 765 27.35 -8.36 42.90
CA THR A 765 28.18 -8.88 44.00
C THR A 765 29.65 -8.60 43.69
N GLY A 766 30.12 -7.43 44.11
CA GLY A 766 31.53 -7.17 44.41
C GLY A 766 31.80 -7.50 45.88
N GLY A 767 32.89 -8.21 46.15
CA GLY A 767 33.20 -8.77 47.46
C GLY A 767 33.43 -7.73 48.57
N GLY A 768 33.05 -8.12 49.79
CA GLY A 768 33.35 -7.43 51.03
C GLY A 768 33.14 -8.37 52.22
N SER A 769 34.23 -8.65 52.94
CA SER A 769 34.29 -9.48 54.14
C SER A 769 33.48 -8.90 55.31
N GLY A 770 32.80 -9.75 56.09
CA GLY A 770 32.21 -9.36 57.37
C GLY A 770 31.54 -10.53 58.07
N ARG A 771 31.95 -10.79 59.31
CA ARG A 771 31.68 -11.96 60.17
C ARG A 771 30.31 -11.95 60.87
N ASP A 772 29.86 -13.19 61.14
CA ASP A 772 29.28 -13.76 62.38
C ASP A 772 27.85 -13.47 62.88
N GLU A 773 27.30 -14.58 63.42
CA GLU A 773 26.16 -14.82 64.34
C GLU A 773 24.72 -14.65 63.80
N GLY A 774 23.74 -15.54 64.03
CA GLY A 774 23.66 -16.78 64.81
C GLY A 774 22.17 -17.14 65.06
N GLY A 775 21.83 -18.44 65.06
CA GLY A 775 20.56 -19.01 65.55
C GLY A 775 19.36 -18.99 64.57
N SER A 776 18.39 -19.91 64.58
CA SER A 776 18.25 -21.27 65.13
C SER A 776 16.86 -21.79 64.72
N ARG A 777 16.81 -23.02 64.18
CA ARG A 777 15.83 -24.10 64.42
C ARG A 777 14.33 -23.98 64.08
N GLY A 778 13.88 -25.06 63.42
CA GLY A 778 12.58 -25.73 63.57
C GLY A 778 11.92 -25.97 62.20
N GLY A 779 11.66 -27.17 61.68
CA GLY A 779 11.58 -28.53 62.24
C GLY A 779 10.35 -29.22 61.63
N GLY A 780 10.49 -30.49 61.21
CA GLY A 780 9.40 -31.39 60.76
C GLY A 780 9.33 -31.53 59.23
N ASP A 781 9.85 -32.55 58.55
CA ASP A 781 9.83 -34.02 58.70
C ASP A 781 8.53 -34.71 58.23
N GLN A 782 8.75 -35.86 57.59
CA GLN A 782 7.85 -36.93 57.11
C GLN A 782 7.24 -36.77 55.69
N THR A 783 7.72 -37.46 54.64
CA THR A 783 7.93 -38.90 54.31
C THR A 783 6.73 -39.61 53.68
N LYS A 784 7.08 -40.47 52.70
CA LYS A 784 6.34 -41.56 52.02
C LYS A 784 5.58 -41.12 50.76
N GLY A 785 5.70 -41.77 49.59
CA GLY A 785 6.35 -43.03 49.22
C GLY A 785 5.45 -43.81 48.25
N GLY A 786 6.05 -44.37 47.18
CA GLY A 786 5.50 -45.43 46.32
C GLY A 786 4.94 -44.95 44.96
N SER A 787 5.58 -45.24 43.80
CA SER A 787 5.56 -46.52 43.02
C SER A 787 4.13 -46.90 42.59
N THR A 788 3.77 -47.14 41.32
CA THR A 788 4.39 -48.03 40.32
C THR A 788 3.72 -47.86 38.93
N SER A 789 4.51 -48.18 37.90
CA SER A 789 4.20 -48.67 36.53
C SER A 789 2.78 -49.12 36.15
N THR A 790 2.38 -48.86 34.91
CA THR A 790 2.10 -49.90 33.88
C THR A 790 2.03 -49.32 32.46
N SER A 791 2.74 -50.00 31.57
CA SER A 791 2.65 -50.06 30.11
C SER A 791 1.33 -50.70 29.63
N ASP A 792 0.79 -50.33 28.46
CA ASP A 792 0.79 -51.18 27.25
C ASP A 792 0.03 -50.59 26.04
N GLN A 793 0.61 -50.83 24.86
CA GLN A 793 0.05 -51.16 23.52
C GLN A 793 -1.20 -50.45 22.94
N GLY A 794 -1.31 -50.17 21.63
CA GLY A 794 -0.49 -50.56 20.49
C GLY A 794 -1.13 -50.17 19.15
N ILE A 795 -0.36 -50.44 18.09
CA ILE A 795 -0.56 -50.24 16.63
C ILE A 795 -0.29 -48.83 16.09
#